data_AF-A0A4R9GB51-F1
#
_entry.id   AF-A0A4R9GB51-F1
#
_cell.length_a   1.000
_cell.length_b   1.000
_cell.length_c   1.000
_cell.angle_alpha   90.00
_cell.angle_beta   90.00
_cell.angle_gamma   90.00
#
_symmetry.space_group_name_H-M   'P 1'
#
loop_
_entity.id
_entity.type
_entity.pdbx_description
1 polymer ?
#
loop_
_entity_poly.entity_id
_entity_poly.type
_entity_poly.pdbx_seq_one_letter_code
_entity_poly.pdbx_strand_id
1 'polypeptide(L)'
;MLKVIGVYLLFVFSLYAEASVAKRTLSEGWTFESAETGAVLPVRVGENLVSQGYATPIQGTYKIEIEYPEVVPGYTQGVYLDRIQSVDQVYWNGVWIGETGSLDPYRPDWFRPRLYPIPTDLIRAGKNSLEVRIACRETRLLCGMFRSVPKIGDYDSIKEDLIYEDLFQVVIAVLFLGIFVQQAIAYLLNRYSDASLFLALSAIIFVGWRGALLNKVHYMGFSFELVERVFYVCQTLFPSFLFLFVYSMFERKLGIPAKLILGGDFLLSVLQMLGFDPDTRILLVYGWEALLGLKIPVLIGVLASQFRKSAEATLVLLGALFAAVLGLTDIAIDLLTGKNEFFSQYGLLVFLFSGIMGISVQNARARSDLKRLNDSLETLVQSRTQELERQYKILNEEFLVAGGLQSRLIPGLDGQIGGLSVNSVYVPMEKIGGDYFDFHDYGDGQVQFLLCDVAGHGISAALIASMLKISFLELAPKHPEPAELLASLNSRMVPVVEKNFITAVAALFDTKTGQISYSLAGHPAPILMRDPLSVPVFLEGRGPILGWRKEIRLGTWRQELRKGDRFFFYTDGITEALNSGREMFGEGRLLDLLRDSFDRSPRNLNEMILSSLREFAGIRLPDDVTYFAVDVI
;
A
#
# COMPACT_ATOMS: atom_id res chain seq x y z
N MET A 1 -38.61 -9.95 -5.17
CA MET A 1 -38.60 -10.86 -4.00
C MET A 1 -39.89 -11.67 -3.87
N LEU A 2 -41.07 -11.06 -3.74
CA LEU A 2 -42.34 -11.80 -3.63
C LEU A 2 -42.67 -12.71 -4.84
N LYS A 3 -42.32 -12.32 -6.07
CA LYS A 3 -42.50 -13.18 -7.26
C LYS A 3 -41.58 -14.41 -7.27
N VAL A 4 -40.39 -14.32 -6.69
CA VAL A 4 -39.44 -15.46 -6.60
C VAL A 4 -39.87 -16.41 -5.48
N ILE A 5 -40.33 -15.86 -4.36
CA ILE A 5 -40.92 -16.64 -3.25
C ILE A 5 -42.23 -17.32 -3.69
N GLY A 6 -43.05 -16.64 -4.51
CA GLY A 6 -44.27 -17.20 -5.08
C GLY A 6 -44.01 -18.32 -6.08
N VAL A 7 -42.97 -18.22 -6.91
CA VAL A 7 -42.53 -19.31 -7.79
C VAL A 7 -41.95 -20.47 -6.99
N TYR A 8 -41.22 -20.20 -5.90
CA TYR A 8 -40.68 -21.24 -5.01
C TYR A 8 -41.80 -21.97 -4.25
N LEU A 9 -42.80 -21.25 -3.75
CA LEU A 9 -43.99 -21.84 -3.11
C LEU A 9 -44.85 -22.62 -4.10
N LEU A 10 -45.00 -22.15 -5.35
CA LEU A 10 -45.69 -22.89 -6.41
C LEU A 10 -44.92 -24.15 -6.84
N PHE A 11 -43.59 -24.12 -6.84
CA PHE A 11 -42.74 -25.29 -7.13
C PHE A 11 -42.78 -26.32 -5.99
N VAL A 12 -42.78 -25.86 -4.73
CA VAL A 12 -42.94 -26.71 -3.55
C VAL A 12 -44.35 -27.31 -3.48
N PHE A 13 -45.39 -26.55 -3.85
CA PHE A 13 -46.76 -27.07 -3.86
C PHE A 13 -47.07 -27.98 -5.04
N SER A 14 -46.47 -27.79 -6.22
CA SER A 14 -46.75 -28.66 -7.38
C SER A 14 -46.05 -30.02 -7.30
N LEU A 15 -45.01 -30.16 -6.47
CA LEU A 15 -44.30 -31.43 -6.26
C LEU A 15 -44.92 -32.32 -5.16
N TYR A 16 -45.81 -31.77 -4.33
CA TYR A 16 -46.56 -32.56 -3.33
C TYR A 16 -47.76 -33.31 -3.89
N ALA A 17 -47.99 -33.23 -5.21
CA ALA A 17 -49.17 -33.74 -5.89
C ALA A 17 -48.83 -34.82 -6.93
N GLU A 18 -47.99 -35.80 -6.58
CA GLU A 18 -47.91 -37.07 -7.32
C GLU A 18 -48.07 -38.22 -6.32
N ALA A 19 -48.86 -39.21 -6.73
CA ALA A 19 -49.38 -40.29 -5.88
C ALA A 19 -48.24 -41.08 -5.21
N SER A 20 -48.06 -40.92 -3.90
CA SER A 20 -47.09 -41.69 -3.15
C SER A 20 -47.57 -43.13 -2.97
N VAL A 21 -46.77 -44.08 -3.45
CA VAL A 21 -46.84 -45.46 -2.99
C VAL A 21 -46.60 -45.46 -1.48
N ALA A 22 -47.43 -46.17 -0.71
CA ALA A 22 -47.39 -46.15 0.75
C ALA A 22 -46.01 -46.62 1.27
N LYS A 23 -45.23 -45.70 1.85
CA LYS A 23 -43.99 -45.99 2.58
C LYS A 23 -44.36 -46.53 3.97
N ARG A 24 -43.85 -47.70 4.33
CA ARG A 24 -44.09 -48.32 5.65
C ARG A 24 -42.85 -48.12 6.53
N THR A 25 -43.04 -47.50 7.70
CA THR A 25 -42.00 -47.38 8.73
C THR A 25 -41.97 -48.63 9.60
N LEU A 26 -40.78 -49.11 9.93
CA LEU A 26 -40.54 -50.31 10.72
C LEU A 26 -40.03 -49.93 12.12
N SER A 27 -40.90 -49.38 12.97
CA SER A 27 -40.54 -48.90 14.32
C SER A 27 -40.54 -50.00 15.39
N GLU A 28 -41.33 -51.06 15.21
CA GLU A 28 -41.58 -52.12 16.19
C GLU A 28 -41.42 -53.50 15.55
N GLY A 29 -41.29 -54.54 16.38
CA GLY A 29 -41.18 -55.93 15.91
C GLY A 29 -39.76 -56.40 15.59
N TRP A 30 -38.75 -55.59 15.87
CA TRP A 30 -37.35 -55.96 15.71
C TRP A 30 -36.87 -56.86 16.85
N THR A 31 -36.14 -57.90 16.48
CA THR A 31 -35.37 -58.75 17.39
C THR A 31 -33.90 -58.71 17.02
N PHE A 32 -33.03 -58.96 17.99
CA PHE A 32 -31.59 -59.08 17.76
C PHE A 32 -31.10 -60.43 18.27
N GLU A 33 -30.40 -61.15 17.41
CA GLU A 33 -29.75 -62.42 17.70
C GLU A 33 -28.23 -62.20 17.85
N SER A 34 -27.71 -62.35 19.06
CA SER A 34 -26.26 -62.24 19.31
C SER A 34 -25.53 -63.49 18.83
N ALA A 35 -24.43 -63.32 18.10
CA ALA A 35 -23.59 -64.42 17.64
C ALA A 35 -22.85 -65.12 18.79
N GLU A 36 -22.64 -64.44 19.93
CA GLU A 36 -21.95 -65.01 21.09
C GLU A 36 -22.87 -65.83 21.99
N THR A 37 -24.09 -65.36 22.24
CA THR A 37 -25.02 -65.99 23.18
C THR A 37 -26.11 -66.81 22.49
N GLY A 38 -26.34 -66.61 21.18
CA GLY A 38 -27.45 -67.21 20.43
C GLY A 38 -28.84 -66.76 20.89
N ALA A 39 -28.93 -65.81 21.83
CA ALA A 39 -30.19 -65.35 22.38
C ALA A 39 -30.85 -64.36 21.41
N VAL A 40 -32.15 -64.57 21.15
CA VAL A 40 -33.00 -63.68 20.35
C VAL A 40 -33.85 -62.85 21.30
N LEU A 41 -33.55 -61.56 21.43
CA LEU A 41 -34.30 -60.65 22.30
C LEU A 41 -34.95 -59.52 21.48
N PRO A 42 -36.13 -59.02 21.89
CA PRO A 42 -36.73 -57.85 21.27
C PRO A 42 -35.85 -56.62 21.52
N VAL A 43 -35.71 -55.78 20.49
CA VAL A 43 -34.89 -54.56 20.53
C VAL A 43 -35.69 -53.37 20.02
N ARG A 44 -35.34 -52.18 20.53
CA ARG A 44 -35.95 -50.91 20.16
C ARG A 44 -35.12 -50.20 19.11
N VAL A 45 -35.79 -49.74 18.07
CA VAL A 45 -35.23 -48.88 17.04
C VAL A 45 -34.96 -47.49 17.63
N GLY A 46 -33.80 -46.90 17.33
CA GLY A 46 -33.38 -45.60 17.85
C GLY A 46 -32.61 -45.65 19.17
N GLU A 47 -32.51 -46.82 19.83
CA GLU A 47 -31.62 -47.06 20.96
C GLU A 47 -30.39 -47.87 20.49
N ASN A 48 -29.22 -47.67 21.10
CA ASN A 48 -28.05 -48.52 20.79
C ASN A 48 -28.17 -49.87 21.49
N LEU A 49 -27.38 -50.86 21.05
CA LEU A 49 -27.40 -52.19 21.67
C LEU A 49 -26.82 -52.19 23.09
N VAL A 50 -25.85 -51.31 23.38
CA VAL A 50 -25.21 -51.26 24.70
C VAL A 50 -26.20 -50.82 25.77
N SER A 51 -27.03 -49.81 25.51
CA SER A 51 -28.09 -49.36 26.42
C SER A 51 -29.20 -50.41 26.59
N GLN A 52 -29.28 -51.38 25.69
CA GLN A 52 -30.24 -52.49 25.72
C GLN A 52 -29.64 -53.78 26.32
N GLY A 53 -28.45 -53.71 26.93
CA GLY A 53 -27.86 -54.79 27.73
C GLY A 53 -26.83 -55.66 27.00
N TYR A 54 -26.42 -55.28 25.79
CA TYR A 54 -25.38 -56.00 25.04
C TYR A 54 -23.98 -55.42 25.28
N ALA A 55 -22.94 -56.26 25.28
CA ALA A 55 -21.55 -55.83 25.41
C ALA A 55 -20.87 -55.64 24.03
N THR A 56 -19.91 -54.72 23.93
CA THR A 56 -19.04 -54.56 22.75
C THR A 56 -17.69 -55.26 22.97
N PRO A 57 -17.05 -55.83 21.94
CA PRO A 57 -17.48 -55.91 20.54
C PRO A 57 -18.71 -56.81 20.37
N ILE A 58 -19.61 -56.46 19.45
CA ILE A 58 -20.86 -57.18 19.21
C ILE A 58 -20.96 -57.61 17.75
N GLN A 59 -21.31 -58.87 17.53
CA GLN A 59 -21.70 -59.41 16.24
C GLN A 59 -23.05 -60.09 16.38
N GLY A 60 -23.96 -59.85 15.45
CA GLY A 60 -25.30 -60.42 15.52
C GLY A 60 -26.19 -59.99 14.37
N THR A 61 -27.46 -60.40 14.43
CA THR A 61 -28.41 -60.20 13.34
C THR A 61 -29.69 -59.57 13.85
N TYR A 62 -30.05 -58.39 13.33
CA TYR A 62 -31.40 -57.86 13.48
C TYR A 62 -32.36 -58.62 12.58
N LYS A 63 -33.53 -59.00 13.09
CA LYS A 63 -34.58 -59.69 12.35
C LYS A 63 -35.94 -59.01 12.57
N ILE A 64 -36.69 -58.87 11.49
CA ILE A 64 -38.10 -58.43 11.50
C ILE A 64 -38.90 -59.20 10.45
N GLU A 65 -40.10 -59.65 10.82
CA GLU A 65 -41.06 -60.22 9.88
C GLU A 65 -41.93 -59.10 9.29
N ILE A 66 -42.01 -59.05 7.96
CA ILE A 66 -42.76 -58.05 7.21
C ILE A 66 -43.83 -58.76 6.38
N GLU A 67 -45.09 -58.43 6.62
CA GLU A 67 -46.21 -58.96 5.87
C GLU A 67 -46.46 -58.14 4.58
N TYR A 68 -46.46 -58.82 3.44
CA TYR A 68 -46.76 -58.29 2.10
C TYR A 68 -48.08 -58.89 1.59
N PRO A 69 -49.20 -58.14 1.63
CA PRO A 69 -50.51 -58.68 1.25
C PRO A 69 -50.61 -59.07 -0.22
N GLU A 70 -50.05 -58.27 -1.15
CA GLU A 70 -49.97 -58.59 -2.58
C GLU A 70 -48.64 -58.08 -3.18
N VAL A 71 -48.07 -58.81 -4.14
CA VAL A 71 -46.90 -58.37 -4.90
C VAL A 71 -47.37 -57.47 -6.03
N VAL A 72 -47.16 -56.15 -5.89
CA VAL A 72 -47.56 -55.18 -6.93
C VAL A 72 -46.57 -55.25 -8.11
N PRO A 73 -46.98 -55.63 -9.33
CA PRO A 73 -46.10 -55.68 -10.49
C PRO A 73 -45.69 -54.27 -10.94
N GLY A 74 -44.41 -54.05 -11.23
CA GLY A 74 -43.92 -52.83 -11.88
C GLY A 74 -43.22 -51.81 -10.99
N TYR A 75 -43.14 -52.03 -9.67
CA TYR A 75 -42.39 -51.18 -8.74
C TYR A 75 -41.16 -51.90 -8.19
N THR A 76 -40.01 -51.20 -8.19
CA THR A 76 -38.80 -51.71 -7.53
C THR A 76 -38.93 -51.41 -6.04
N GLN A 77 -38.98 -52.42 -5.18
CA GLN A 77 -39.05 -52.19 -3.73
C GLN A 77 -37.64 -51.90 -3.18
N GLY A 78 -37.55 -51.15 -2.11
CA GLY A 78 -36.29 -50.81 -1.46
C GLY A 78 -36.41 -50.78 0.06
N VAL A 79 -35.32 -51.14 0.73
CA VAL A 79 -35.17 -50.99 2.18
C VAL A 79 -34.20 -49.85 2.46
N TYR A 80 -34.67 -48.88 3.24
CA TYR A 80 -33.87 -47.80 3.79
C TYR A 80 -33.59 -48.07 5.26
N LEU A 81 -32.32 -48.23 5.61
CA LEU A 81 -31.87 -48.48 6.99
C LEU A 81 -31.15 -47.27 7.60
N ASP A 82 -31.09 -46.15 6.87
CA ASP A 82 -30.36 -44.95 7.27
C ASP A 82 -28.89 -45.28 7.66
N ARG A 83 -28.32 -44.50 8.60
CA ARG A 83 -27.00 -44.66 9.18
C ARG A 83 -27.11 -45.57 10.41
N ILE A 84 -26.18 -46.51 10.46
CA ILE A 84 -25.98 -47.60 11.43
C ILE A 84 -24.48 -47.57 11.63
N GLN A 85 -24.05 -47.45 12.89
CA GLN A 85 -22.67 -47.17 13.25
C GLN A 85 -21.80 -48.44 13.25
N SER A 86 -22.04 -49.34 12.29
CA SER A 86 -21.46 -50.68 12.22
C SER A 86 -21.38 -51.13 10.77
N VAL A 87 -20.57 -52.15 10.50
CA VAL A 87 -20.61 -52.88 9.22
C VAL A 87 -21.92 -53.65 9.18
N ASP A 88 -22.59 -53.65 8.04
CA ASP A 88 -23.84 -54.38 7.84
C ASP A 88 -23.85 -55.17 6.54
N GLN A 89 -24.49 -56.34 6.61
CA GLN A 89 -24.89 -57.13 5.45
C GLN A 89 -26.38 -57.39 5.56
N VAL A 90 -27.12 -57.00 4.53
CA VAL A 90 -28.58 -57.07 4.51
C VAL A 90 -29.02 -58.25 3.65
N TYR A 91 -29.93 -59.04 4.21
CA TYR A 91 -30.51 -60.21 3.56
C TYR A 91 -32.03 -60.08 3.54
N TRP A 92 -32.63 -60.44 2.42
CA TRP A 92 -34.08 -60.55 2.24
C TRP A 92 -34.44 -62.00 2.00
N ASN A 93 -35.28 -62.58 2.86
CA ASN A 93 -35.64 -64.01 2.81
C ASN A 93 -34.40 -64.95 2.72
N GLY A 94 -33.31 -64.57 3.39
CA GLY A 94 -32.04 -65.30 3.39
C GLY A 94 -31.12 -65.05 2.18
N VAL A 95 -31.53 -64.25 1.20
CA VAL A 95 -30.72 -63.87 0.03
C VAL A 95 -30.08 -62.51 0.28
N TRP A 96 -28.78 -62.40 0.03
CA TRP A 96 -28.02 -61.15 0.19
C TRP A 96 -28.46 -60.09 -0.82
N ILE A 97 -28.78 -58.89 -0.35
CA ILE A 97 -29.22 -57.75 -1.18
C ILE A 97 -28.25 -56.56 -1.15
N GLY A 98 -27.30 -56.53 -0.21
CA GLY A 98 -26.28 -55.51 -0.17
C GLY A 98 -25.50 -55.47 1.15
N GLU A 99 -24.43 -54.68 1.16
CA GLU A 99 -23.60 -54.42 2.32
C GLU A 99 -23.07 -52.99 2.33
N THR A 100 -22.75 -52.48 3.52
CA THR A 100 -22.08 -51.20 3.72
C THR A 100 -20.95 -51.38 4.74
N GLY A 101 -19.76 -50.91 4.38
CA GLY A 101 -18.51 -51.26 5.06
C GLY A 101 -17.98 -52.64 4.65
N SER A 102 -16.97 -53.12 5.36
CA SER A 102 -16.32 -54.42 5.14
C SER A 102 -16.05 -55.12 6.46
N LEU A 103 -16.29 -56.43 6.54
CA LEU A 103 -15.99 -57.23 7.73
C LEU A 103 -14.51 -57.64 7.80
N ASP A 104 -13.86 -57.83 6.65
CA ASP A 104 -12.46 -58.25 6.55
C ASP A 104 -11.73 -57.59 5.34
N PRO A 105 -10.85 -56.59 5.58
CA PRO A 105 -10.56 -55.98 6.87
C PRO A 105 -11.77 -55.20 7.40
N TYR A 106 -11.92 -55.16 8.72
CA TYR A 106 -13.03 -54.46 9.38
C TYR A 106 -12.99 -52.94 9.10
N ARG A 107 -14.00 -52.43 8.42
CA ARG A 107 -14.15 -51.02 8.03
C ARG A 107 -15.61 -50.60 8.09
N PRO A 108 -16.04 -49.88 9.14
CA PRO A 108 -17.40 -49.40 9.24
C PRO A 108 -17.57 -48.11 8.41
N ASP A 109 -18.45 -48.12 7.43
CA ASP A 109 -18.88 -46.91 6.69
C ASP A 109 -20.00 -46.19 7.47
N TRP A 110 -19.71 -45.86 8.73
CA TRP A 110 -20.68 -45.47 9.76
C TRP A 110 -21.54 -44.22 9.43
N PHE A 111 -21.11 -43.42 8.47
CA PHE A 111 -21.80 -42.19 8.04
C PHE A 111 -22.62 -42.35 6.75
N ARG A 112 -22.53 -43.50 6.08
CA ARG A 112 -23.18 -43.72 4.78
C ARG A 112 -24.66 -44.11 4.97
N PRO A 113 -25.62 -43.40 4.35
CA PRO A 113 -27.02 -43.80 4.35
C PRO A 113 -27.19 -45.06 3.50
N ARG A 114 -28.05 -45.98 3.97
CA ARG A 114 -28.26 -47.28 3.35
C ARG A 114 -29.59 -47.35 2.64
N LEU A 115 -29.53 -47.55 1.33
CA LEU A 115 -30.69 -47.82 0.50
C LEU A 115 -30.39 -49.00 -0.41
N TYR A 116 -31.03 -50.15 -0.15
CA TYR A 116 -30.83 -51.37 -0.91
C TYR A 116 -32.07 -51.70 -1.74
N PRO A 117 -31.94 -51.96 -3.06
CA PRO A 117 -33.04 -52.46 -3.86
C PRO A 117 -33.35 -53.91 -3.46
N ILE A 118 -34.63 -54.25 -3.38
CA ILE A 118 -35.11 -55.62 -3.18
C ILE A 118 -35.50 -56.17 -4.56
N PRO A 119 -34.81 -57.21 -5.06
CA PRO A 119 -35.21 -57.89 -6.28
C PRO A 119 -36.66 -58.40 -6.20
N THR A 120 -37.47 -58.11 -7.21
CA THR A 120 -38.92 -58.39 -7.21
C THR A 120 -39.22 -59.89 -7.09
N ASP A 121 -38.34 -60.75 -7.59
CA ASP A 121 -38.41 -62.22 -7.52
C ASP A 121 -38.22 -62.76 -6.09
N LEU A 122 -37.63 -61.98 -5.19
CA LEU A 122 -37.42 -62.37 -3.80
C LEU A 122 -38.60 -62.02 -2.89
N ILE A 123 -39.57 -61.25 -3.36
CA ILE A 123 -40.73 -60.81 -2.59
C ILE A 123 -41.86 -61.83 -2.72
N ARG A 124 -42.30 -62.39 -1.60
CA ARG A 124 -43.38 -63.38 -1.54
C ARG A 124 -44.65 -62.73 -1.02
N ALA A 125 -45.82 -63.16 -1.51
CA ALA A 125 -47.08 -62.84 -0.86
C ALA A 125 -47.14 -63.50 0.53
N GLY A 126 -47.53 -62.75 1.56
CA GLY A 126 -47.52 -63.15 2.96
C GLY A 126 -46.26 -62.70 3.71
N LYS A 127 -45.71 -63.57 4.56
CA LYS A 127 -44.58 -63.23 5.43
C LYS A 127 -43.24 -63.23 4.69
N ASN A 128 -42.49 -62.14 4.83
CA ASN A 128 -41.10 -62.00 4.40
C ASN A 128 -40.22 -61.69 5.62
N SER A 129 -38.95 -62.06 5.57
CA SER A 129 -37.96 -61.79 6.63
C SER A 129 -36.90 -60.82 6.11
N LEU A 130 -36.66 -59.75 6.86
CA LEU A 130 -35.52 -58.85 6.68
C LEU A 130 -34.50 -59.13 7.79
N GLU A 131 -33.29 -59.49 7.37
CA GLU A 131 -32.17 -59.74 8.28
C GLU A 131 -31.05 -58.73 8.04
N VAL A 132 -30.60 -58.04 9.08
CA VAL A 132 -29.46 -57.11 9.02
C VAL A 132 -28.38 -57.63 9.93
N ARG A 133 -27.38 -58.30 9.35
CA ARG A 133 -26.21 -58.78 10.10
C ARG A 133 -25.29 -57.62 10.33
N ILE A 134 -24.90 -57.38 11.58
CA ILE A 134 -23.98 -56.31 11.93
C ILE A 134 -22.76 -56.84 12.69
N ALA A 135 -21.65 -56.12 12.54
CA ALA A 135 -20.51 -56.24 13.43
C ALA A 135 -20.05 -54.85 13.87
N CYS A 136 -19.96 -54.65 15.18
CA CYS A 136 -19.47 -53.43 15.81
C CYS A 136 -18.30 -53.76 16.72
N ARG A 137 -17.14 -53.12 16.51
CA ARG A 137 -15.96 -53.34 17.37
C ARG A 137 -15.64 -52.14 18.24
N GLU A 138 -16.26 -51.00 17.97
CA GLU A 138 -16.02 -49.73 18.62
C GLU A 138 -16.66 -49.66 20.00
N THR A 139 -15.95 -49.00 20.91
CA THR A 139 -16.41 -48.80 22.28
C THR A 139 -17.05 -47.44 22.49
N ARG A 140 -16.72 -46.45 21.63
CA ARG A 140 -17.23 -45.07 21.73
C ARG A 140 -18.35 -44.74 20.74
N LEU A 141 -18.66 -45.64 19.81
CA LEU A 141 -19.80 -45.51 18.89
C LEU A 141 -21.07 -46.17 19.45
N LEU A 142 -22.22 -45.69 19.02
CA LEU A 142 -23.54 -46.21 19.37
C LEU A 142 -23.83 -47.47 18.54
N CYS A 143 -23.16 -48.57 18.90
CA CYS A 143 -23.21 -49.85 18.18
C CYS A 143 -24.64 -50.32 17.90
N GLY A 144 -24.89 -50.68 16.63
CA GLY A 144 -26.17 -51.20 16.15
C GLY A 144 -27.34 -50.21 16.13
N MET A 145 -27.16 -48.96 16.56
CA MET A 145 -28.25 -47.99 16.54
C MET A 145 -28.65 -47.64 15.09
N PHE A 146 -29.91 -47.85 14.74
CA PHE A 146 -30.55 -47.21 13.59
C PHE A 146 -30.81 -45.74 13.93
N ARG A 147 -30.16 -44.79 13.24
CA ARG A 147 -30.31 -43.35 13.54
C ARG A 147 -31.70 -42.79 13.19
N SER A 148 -32.39 -43.41 12.26
CA SER A 148 -33.82 -43.17 12.02
C SER A 148 -34.55 -44.49 11.86
N VAL A 149 -35.88 -44.42 11.94
CA VAL A 149 -36.73 -45.60 11.79
C VAL A 149 -36.57 -46.18 10.39
N PRO A 150 -36.17 -47.45 10.24
CA PRO A 150 -36.06 -48.09 8.93
C PRO A 150 -37.37 -48.00 8.14
N LYS A 151 -37.26 -47.79 6.83
CA LYS A 151 -38.40 -47.63 5.92
C LYS A 151 -38.34 -48.67 4.81
N ILE A 152 -39.50 -49.14 4.39
CA ILE A 152 -39.65 -50.00 3.21
C ILE A 152 -40.74 -49.41 2.30
N GLY A 153 -40.55 -49.53 1.00
CA GLY A 153 -41.48 -49.00 0.00
C GLY A 153 -40.86 -48.98 -1.39
N ASP A 154 -41.42 -48.15 -2.27
CA ASP A 154 -40.86 -47.95 -3.61
C ASP A 154 -39.45 -47.34 -3.54
N TYR A 155 -38.50 -47.98 -4.21
CA TYR A 155 -37.08 -47.63 -4.18
C TYR A 155 -36.84 -46.24 -4.74
N ASP A 156 -37.46 -45.90 -5.88
CA ASP A 156 -37.25 -44.61 -6.53
C ASP A 156 -37.87 -43.49 -5.70
N SER A 157 -39.06 -43.71 -5.11
CA SER A 157 -39.69 -42.74 -4.21
C SER A 157 -38.89 -42.50 -2.92
N ILE A 158 -38.25 -43.53 -2.36
CA ILE A 158 -37.37 -43.36 -1.18
C ILE A 158 -36.06 -42.65 -1.59
N LYS A 159 -35.52 -42.97 -2.76
CA LYS A 159 -34.34 -42.31 -3.31
C LYS A 159 -34.60 -40.83 -3.58
N GLU A 160 -35.78 -40.48 -4.08
CA GLU A 160 -36.21 -39.09 -4.26
C GLU A 160 -36.29 -38.34 -2.94
N ASP A 161 -36.87 -38.93 -1.88
CA ASP A 161 -36.86 -38.32 -0.53
C ASP A 161 -35.44 -37.96 -0.08
N LEU A 162 -34.47 -38.86 -0.29
CA LEU A 162 -33.06 -38.60 0.08
C LEU A 162 -32.46 -37.44 -0.72
N ILE A 163 -32.86 -37.28 -1.98
CA ILE A 163 -32.45 -36.15 -2.82
C ILE A 163 -33.10 -34.85 -2.33
N TYR A 164 -34.37 -34.90 -1.92
CA TYR A 164 -35.07 -33.74 -1.36
C TYR A 164 -34.49 -33.32 0.00
N GLU A 165 -34.08 -34.27 0.84
CA GLU A 165 -33.36 -33.99 2.09
C GLU A 165 -32.01 -33.27 1.83
N ASP A 166 -31.29 -33.65 0.77
CA ASP A 166 -30.04 -33.01 0.35
C ASP A 166 -30.28 -31.60 -0.25
N LEU A 167 -31.44 -31.32 -0.83
CA LEU A 167 -31.72 -30.08 -1.58
C LEU A 167 -31.45 -28.82 -0.73
N PHE A 168 -31.91 -28.82 0.53
CA PHE A 168 -31.69 -27.68 1.43
C PHE A 168 -30.20 -27.48 1.73
N GLN A 169 -29.44 -28.56 1.91
CA GLN A 169 -28.00 -28.51 2.14
C GLN A 169 -27.25 -27.98 0.93
N VAL A 170 -27.67 -28.38 -0.28
CA VAL A 170 -27.12 -27.86 -1.54
C VAL A 170 -27.39 -26.36 -1.68
N VAL A 171 -28.60 -25.89 -1.37
CA VAL A 171 -28.95 -24.46 -1.41
C VAL A 171 -28.06 -23.67 -0.45
N ILE A 172 -27.87 -24.13 0.79
CA ILE A 172 -26.96 -23.49 1.74
C ILE A 172 -25.52 -23.49 1.22
N ALA A 173 -25.02 -24.61 0.70
CA ALA A 173 -23.68 -24.69 0.13
C ALA A 173 -23.49 -23.69 -1.03
N VAL A 174 -24.49 -23.52 -1.90
CA VAL A 174 -24.46 -22.52 -2.99
C VAL A 174 -24.39 -21.09 -2.45
N LEU A 175 -25.12 -20.77 -1.37
CA LEU A 175 -25.05 -19.45 -0.74
C LEU A 175 -23.64 -19.18 -0.18
N PHE A 176 -23.04 -20.14 0.51
CA PHE A 176 -21.66 -20.04 0.99
C PHE A 176 -20.65 -19.94 -0.15
N LEU A 177 -20.85 -20.68 -1.24
CA LEU A 177 -20.02 -20.56 -2.45
C LEU A 177 -20.15 -19.15 -3.07
N GLY A 178 -21.35 -18.58 -3.07
CA GLY A 178 -21.58 -17.19 -3.48
C GLY A 178 -20.81 -16.19 -2.62
N ILE A 179 -20.80 -16.38 -1.29
CA ILE A 179 -19.99 -15.59 -0.36
C ILE A 179 -18.50 -15.75 -0.66
N PHE A 180 -18.03 -16.99 -0.90
CA PHE A 180 -16.64 -17.25 -1.29
C PHE A 180 -16.26 -16.48 -2.56
N VAL A 181 -17.04 -16.59 -3.64
CA VAL A 181 -16.74 -15.91 -4.91
C VAL A 181 -16.74 -14.39 -4.71
N GLN A 182 -17.75 -13.86 -4.03
CA GLN A 182 -17.87 -12.42 -3.79
C GLN A 182 -16.70 -11.87 -2.96
N GLN A 183 -16.27 -12.59 -1.92
CA GLN A 183 -15.16 -12.17 -1.06
C GLN A 183 -13.79 -12.41 -1.70
N ALA A 184 -13.62 -13.48 -2.48
CA ALA A 184 -12.41 -13.72 -3.25
C ALA A 184 -12.19 -12.61 -4.30
N ILE A 185 -13.25 -12.21 -5.02
CA ILE A 185 -13.20 -11.06 -5.93
C ILE A 185 -12.88 -9.78 -5.17
N ALA A 186 -13.53 -9.53 -4.02
CA ALA A 186 -13.26 -8.36 -3.20
C ALA A 186 -11.78 -8.31 -2.76
N TYR A 187 -11.20 -9.43 -2.33
CA TYR A 187 -9.79 -9.51 -1.96
C TYR A 187 -8.86 -9.26 -3.16
N LEU A 188 -9.15 -9.84 -4.33
CA LEU A 188 -8.34 -9.69 -5.54
C LEU A 188 -8.35 -8.25 -6.09
N LEU A 189 -9.54 -7.63 -6.16
CA LEU A 189 -9.70 -6.27 -6.69
C LEU A 189 -9.16 -5.21 -5.74
N ASN A 190 -9.24 -5.49 -4.45
CA ASN A 190 -9.26 -4.44 -3.45
C ASN A 190 -8.32 -4.79 -2.30
N ARG A 191 -7.16 -5.45 -2.56
CA ARG A 191 -6.04 -6.02 -1.70
C ARG A 191 -5.77 -5.42 -0.30
N TYR A 192 -6.77 -4.92 0.39
CA TYR A 192 -6.70 -3.99 1.52
C TYR A 192 -7.17 -4.64 2.83
N SER A 193 -7.74 -5.84 2.80
CA SER A 193 -8.18 -6.51 4.02
C SER A 193 -8.03 -8.02 3.94
N ASP A 194 -7.14 -8.56 4.78
CA ASP A 194 -7.02 -10.00 5.01
C ASP A 194 -8.33 -10.60 5.57
N ALA A 195 -9.25 -9.77 6.08
CA ALA A 195 -10.55 -10.20 6.58
C ALA A 195 -11.41 -10.79 5.44
N SER A 196 -11.40 -10.17 4.25
CA SER A 196 -12.10 -10.73 3.08
C SER A 196 -11.53 -12.08 2.66
N LEU A 197 -10.20 -12.26 2.73
CA LEU A 197 -9.55 -13.54 2.43
C LEU A 197 -9.98 -14.62 3.43
N PHE A 198 -9.90 -14.34 4.73
CA PHE A 198 -10.28 -15.32 5.75
C PHE A 198 -11.78 -15.63 5.74
N LEU A 199 -12.63 -14.65 5.44
CA LEU A 199 -14.06 -14.85 5.27
C LEU A 199 -14.35 -15.72 4.04
N ALA A 200 -13.67 -15.48 2.91
CA ALA A 200 -13.77 -16.34 1.72
C ALA A 200 -13.34 -17.78 2.02
N LEU A 201 -12.17 -17.95 2.67
CA LEU A 201 -11.65 -19.27 3.04
C LEU A 201 -12.59 -20.00 3.99
N SER A 202 -13.18 -19.32 4.97
CA SER A 202 -14.19 -19.92 5.84
C SER A 202 -15.41 -20.42 5.05
N ALA A 203 -15.83 -19.67 4.03
CA ALA A 203 -17.00 -20.03 3.25
C ALA A 203 -16.77 -21.28 2.37
N ILE A 204 -15.63 -21.38 1.69
CA ILE A 204 -15.30 -22.58 0.88
C ILE A 204 -15.03 -23.81 1.76
N ILE A 205 -14.40 -23.63 2.93
CA ILE A 205 -14.19 -24.73 3.88
C ILE A 205 -15.53 -25.23 4.42
N PHE A 206 -16.49 -24.35 4.68
CA PHE A 206 -17.85 -24.74 5.06
C PHE A 206 -18.54 -25.58 3.97
N VAL A 207 -18.37 -25.21 2.69
CA VAL A 207 -18.89 -26.01 1.56
C VAL A 207 -18.25 -27.39 1.54
N GLY A 208 -16.94 -27.51 1.78
CA GLY A 208 -16.27 -28.82 1.90
C GLY A 208 -16.80 -29.63 3.07
N TRP A 209 -17.01 -28.99 4.22
CA TRP A 209 -17.54 -29.63 5.42
C TRP A 209 -18.96 -30.18 5.20
N ARG A 210 -19.88 -29.35 4.70
CA ARG A 210 -21.28 -29.76 4.46
C ARG A 210 -21.43 -30.65 3.23
N GLY A 211 -20.62 -30.44 2.20
CA GLY A 211 -20.62 -31.26 0.99
C GLY A 211 -20.35 -32.73 1.30
N ALA A 212 -19.43 -33.01 2.23
CA ALA A 212 -19.14 -34.38 2.67
C ALA A 212 -20.31 -35.08 3.39
N LEU A 213 -21.34 -34.35 3.81
CA LEU A 213 -22.53 -34.88 4.50
C LEU A 213 -23.71 -35.20 3.57
N LEU A 214 -23.63 -34.81 2.28
CA LEU A 214 -24.70 -35.02 1.32
C LEU A 214 -24.86 -36.50 1.02
N ASN A 215 -26.10 -37.01 1.10
CA ASN A 215 -26.42 -38.40 0.83
C ASN A 215 -25.93 -38.80 -0.58
N LYS A 216 -26.04 -37.90 -1.57
CA LYS A 216 -25.61 -38.14 -2.96
C LYS A 216 -24.10 -38.32 -3.13
N VAL A 217 -23.26 -37.74 -2.28
CA VAL A 217 -21.78 -37.81 -2.43
C VAL A 217 -21.27 -39.24 -2.32
N HIS A 218 -21.94 -40.08 -1.53
CA HIS A 218 -21.61 -41.50 -1.40
C HIS A 218 -21.97 -42.35 -2.64
N TYR A 219 -22.64 -41.75 -3.63
CA TYR A 219 -22.98 -42.38 -4.91
C TYR A 219 -22.20 -41.78 -6.09
N MET A 220 -21.31 -40.82 -5.86
CA MET A 220 -20.49 -40.16 -6.89
C MET A 220 -19.15 -40.88 -7.19
N GLY A 221 -18.90 -42.04 -6.57
CA GLY A 221 -17.69 -42.84 -6.80
C GLY A 221 -16.46 -42.40 -5.99
N PHE A 222 -16.60 -41.47 -5.04
CA PHE A 222 -15.54 -41.15 -4.09
C PHE A 222 -15.37 -42.26 -3.05
N SER A 223 -14.14 -42.52 -2.63
CA SER A 223 -13.90 -43.43 -1.50
C SER A 223 -14.44 -42.82 -0.21
N PHE A 224 -15.06 -43.65 0.64
CA PHE A 224 -15.60 -43.20 1.93
C PHE A 224 -14.52 -42.52 2.79
N GLU A 225 -13.31 -43.08 2.80
CA GLU A 225 -12.16 -42.53 3.52
C GLU A 225 -11.77 -41.11 3.06
N LEU A 226 -11.86 -40.81 1.76
CA LEU A 226 -11.60 -39.45 1.26
C LEU A 226 -12.66 -38.47 1.77
N VAL A 227 -13.93 -38.86 1.70
CA VAL A 227 -15.06 -38.04 2.15
C VAL A 227 -14.96 -37.76 3.66
N GLU A 228 -14.62 -38.78 4.44
CA GLU A 228 -14.39 -38.68 5.89
C GLU A 228 -13.23 -37.73 6.23
N ARG A 229 -12.09 -37.86 5.54
CA ARG A 229 -10.93 -36.97 5.76
C ARG A 229 -11.26 -35.52 5.41
N VAL A 230 -11.95 -35.27 4.29
CA VAL A 230 -12.39 -33.93 3.90
C VAL A 230 -13.33 -33.35 4.96
N PHE A 231 -14.30 -34.14 5.43
CA PHE A 231 -15.23 -33.72 6.48
C PHE A 231 -14.50 -33.21 7.71
N TYR A 232 -13.61 -34.01 8.30
CA TYR A 232 -12.93 -33.67 9.55
C TYR A 232 -11.90 -32.56 9.41
N VAL A 233 -11.18 -32.49 8.29
CA VAL A 233 -10.25 -31.39 8.02
C VAL A 233 -11.04 -30.08 7.90
N CYS A 234 -12.14 -30.07 7.15
CA CYS A 234 -12.96 -28.87 7.01
C CYS A 234 -13.64 -28.47 8.33
N GLN A 235 -14.14 -29.43 9.11
CA GLN A 235 -14.67 -29.19 10.46
C GLN A 235 -13.62 -28.53 11.38
N THR A 236 -12.38 -28.99 11.30
CA THR A 236 -11.28 -28.49 12.13
C THR A 236 -10.89 -27.06 11.74
N LEU A 237 -10.73 -26.81 10.44
CA LEU A 237 -10.23 -25.53 9.94
C LEU A 237 -11.30 -24.42 9.91
N PHE A 238 -12.57 -24.76 9.74
CA PHE A 238 -13.64 -23.76 9.57
C PHE A 238 -13.68 -22.72 10.72
N PRO A 239 -13.74 -23.12 12.02
CA PRO A 239 -13.73 -22.16 13.12
C PRO A 239 -12.44 -21.34 13.20
N SER A 240 -11.31 -21.88 12.73
CA SER A 240 -10.01 -21.20 12.75
C SER A 240 -9.94 -20.07 11.73
N PHE A 241 -10.54 -20.25 10.55
CA PHE A 241 -10.65 -19.18 9.56
C PHE A 241 -11.67 -18.11 9.97
N LEU A 242 -12.77 -18.48 10.62
CA LEU A 242 -13.66 -17.49 11.25
C LEU A 242 -12.94 -16.69 12.35
N PHE A 243 -12.10 -17.37 13.14
CA PHE A 243 -11.30 -16.74 14.18
C PHE A 243 -10.31 -15.72 13.59
N LEU A 244 -9.60 -16.10 12.53
CA LEU A 244 -8.68 -15.23 11.80
C LEU A 244 -9.41 -14.05 11.14
N PHE A 245 -10.60 -14.28 10.59
CA PHE A 245 -11.47 -13.22 10.06
C PHE A 245 -11.75 -12.14 11.12
N VAL A 246 -12.21 -12.53 12.31
CA VAL A 246 -12.49 -11.58 13.40
C VAL A 246 -11.24 -10.81 13.81
N TYR A 247 -10.08 -11.48 13.91
CA TYR A 247 -8.82 -10.81 14.24
C TYR A 247 -8.38 -9.80 13.18
N SER A 248 -8.46 -10.20 11.91
CA SER A 248 -8.07 -9.34 10.79
C SER A 248 -9.00 -8.16 10.64
N MET A 249 -10.30 -8.33 10.88
CA MET A 249 -11.28 -7.25 10.76
C MET A 249 -10.98 -6.10 11.71
N PHE A 250 -10.50 -6.40 12.92
CA PHE A 250 -10.15 -5.39 13.93
C PHE A 250 -8.64 -5.11 14.03
N GLU A 251 -7.86 -5.46 13.00
CA GLU A 251 -6.41 -5.23 12.90
C GLU A 251 -5.63 -5.66 14.16
N ARG A 252 -6.11 -6.71 14.82
CA ARG A 252 -5.52 -7.22 16.06
C ARG A 252 -4.35 -8.14 15.72
N LYS A 253 -3.21 -7.90 16.36
CA LYS A 253 -2.10 -8.87 16.33
C LYS A 253 -2.50 -10.13 17.12
N LEU A 254 -2.17 -11.30 16.56
CA LEU A 254 -2.35 -12.58 17.24
C LEU A 254 -1.45 -12.65 18.49
N GLY A 255 -2.07 -12.71 19.67
CA GLY A 255 -1.36 -12.99 20.91
C GLY A 255 -0.86 -14.43 20.97
N ILE A 256 0.02 -14.72 21.93
CA ILE A 256 0.53 -16.09 22.20
C ILE A 256 -0.59 -17.13 22.35
N PRO A 257 -1.66 -16.92 23.17
CA PRO A 257 -2.70 -17.93 23.33
C PRO A 257 -3.46 -18.21 22.03
N ALA A 258 -3.75 -17.17 21.24
CA ALA A 258 -4.39 -17.31 19.93
C ALA A 258 -3.54 -18.11 18.94
N LYS A 259 -2.21 -17.89 18.93
CA LYS A 259 -1.28 -18.66 18.09
C LYS A 259 -1.20 -20.12 18.50
N LEU A 260 -1.19 -20.42 19.79
CA LEU A 260 -1.18 -21.78 20.30
C LEU A 260 -2.46 -22.54 19.91
N ILE A 261 -3.62 -21.90 20.02
CA ILE A 261 -4.90 -22.49 19.61
C ILE A 261 -4.88 -22.81 18.10
N LEU A 262 -4.50 -21.84 17.26
CA LEU A 262 -4.41 -22.04 15.80
C LEU A 262 -3.37 -23.08 15.40
N GLY A 263 -2.23 -23.14 16.12
CA GLY A 263 -1.21 -24.18 15.93
C GLY A 263 -1.74 -25.57 16.30
N GLY A 264 -2.54 -25.65 17.37
CA GLY A 264 -3.26 -26.87 17.75
C GLY A 264 -4.25 -27.33 16.68
N ASP A 265 -5.05 -26.41 16.13
CA ASP A 265 -5.98 -26.74 15.03
C ASP A 265 -5.25 -27.21 13.78
N PHE A 266 -4.13 -26.56 13.43
CA PHE A 266 -3.32 -26.95 12.29
C PHE A 266 -2.77 -28.37 12.47
N LEU A 267 -2.15 -28.65 13.63
CA LEU A 267 -1.66 -29.98 13.95
C LEU A 267 -2.80 -31.01 13.91
N LEU A 268 -3.95 -30.68 14.49
CA LEU A 268 -5.12 -31.55 14.49
C LEU A 268 -5.64 -31.82 13.07
N SER A 269 -5.68 -30.80 12.21
CA SER A 269 -6.09 -30.97 10.81
C SER A 269 -5.15 -31.89 10.02
N VAL A 270 -3.85 -31.83 10.30
CA VAL A 270 -2.86 -32.74 9.69
C VAL A 270 -3.08 -34.17 10.20
N LEU A 271 -3.36 -34.35 11.48
CA LEU A 271 -3.70 -35.67 12.04
C LEU A 271 -4.99 -36.22 11.40
N GLN A 272 -6.00 -35.40 11.17
CA GLN A 272 -7.26 -35.84 10.55
C GLN A 272 -7.08 -36.38 9.11
N MET A 273 -5.98 -36.06 8.43
CA MET A 273 -5.66 -36.63 7.11
C MET A 273 -5.12 -38.07 7.17
N LEU A 274 -4.71 -38.56 8.34
CA LEU A 274 -4.19 -39.91 8.53
C LEU A 274 -5.32 -40.94 8.62
N GLY A 275 -4.97 -42.20 8.35
CA GLY A 275 -5.87 -43.35 8.51
C GLY A 275 -5.91 -43.80 9.96
N PHE A 276 -6.94 -43.39 10.70
CA PHE A 276 -7.20 -43.82 12.08
C PHE A 276 -8.44 -44.69 12.15
N ASP A 277 -8.49 -45.60 13.13
CA ASP A 277 -9.70 -46.30 13.51
C ASP A 277 -10.76 -45.31 14.06
N PRO A 278 -12.06 -45.65 14.00
CA PRO A 278 -13.12 -44.72 14.41
C PRO A 278 -13.03 -44.28 15.87
N ASP A 279 -12.62 -45.15 16.79
CA ASP A 279 -12.46 -44.83 18.22
C ASP A 279 -11.36 -43.77 18.43
N THR A 280 -10.25 -43.87 17.69
CA THR A 280 -9.19 -42.85 17.67
C THR A 280 -9.66 -41.55 17.02
N ARG A 281 -10.44 -41.59 15.94
CA ARG A 281 -11.02 -40.37 15.32
C ARG A 281 -11.92 -39.61 16.28
N ILE A 282 -12.71 -40.30 17.10
CA ILE A 282 -13.57 -39.66 18.12
C ILE A 282 -12.73 -38.89 19.15
N LEU A 283 -11.56 -39.41 19.55
CA LEU A 283 -10.65 -38.67 20.43
C LEU A 283 -10.14 -37.37 19.79
N LEU A 284 -9.87 -37.38 18.48
CA LEU A 284 -9.52 -36.16 17.74
C LEU A 284 -10.69 -35.16 17.70
N VAL A 285 -11.93 -35.63 17.62
CA VAL A 285 -13.13 -34.77 17.72
C VAL A 285 -13.23 -34.11 19.09
N TYR A 286 -13.00 -34.84 20.19
CA TYR A 286 -12.96 -34.22 21.53
C TYR A 286 -11.82 -33.21 21.68
N GLY A 287 -10.67 -33.47 21.06
CA GLY A 287 -9.58 -32.50 20.97
C GLY A 287 -10.01 -31.22 20.23
N TRP A 288 -10.75 -31.37 19.13
CA TRP A 288 -11.33 -30.25 18.38
C TRP A 288 -12.35 -29.47 19.22
N GLU A 289 -13.26 -30.14 19.94
CA GLU A 289 -14.24 -29.51 20.83
C GLU A 289 -13.55 -28.70 21.94
N ALA A 290 -12.48 -29.23 22.54
CA ALA A 290 -11.69 -28.51 23.53
C ALA A 290 -11.05 -27.24 22.94
N LEU A 291 -10.45 -27.33 21.74
CA LEU A 291 -9.90 -26.17 21.04
C LEU A 291 -10.99 -25.15 20.68
N LEU A 292 -12.18 -25.60 20.26
CA LEU A 292 -13.32 -24.73 20.00
C LEU A 292 -13.79 -24.01 21.27
N GLY A 293 -13.87 -24.72 22.40
CA GLY A 293 -14.18 -24.16 23.72
C GLY A 293 -13.19 -23.09 24.16
N LEU A 294 -11.90 -23.22 23.80
CA LEU A 294 -10.88 -22.19 24.05
C LEU A 294 -11.01 -20.96 23.14
N LYS A 295 -11.51 -21.11 21.90
CA LYS A 295 -11.70 -19.99 20.96
C LYS A 295 -12.82 -19.05 21.39
N ILE A 296 -13.92 -19.59 21.89
CA ILE A 296 -15.15 -18.83 22.16
C ILE A 296 -14.90 -17.67 23.14
N PRO A 297 -14.29 -17.85 24.34
CA PRO A 297 -14.00 -16.75 25.25
C PRO A 297 -13.07 -15.69 24.66
N VAL A 298 -12.09 -16.11 23.84
CA VAL A 298 -11.17 -15.18 23.18
C VAL A 298 -11.91 -14.31 22.16
N LEU A 299 -12.79 -14.92 21.35
CA LEU A 299 -13.61 -14.18 20.39
C LEU A 299 -14.57 -13.22 21.07
N ILE A 300 -15.23 -13.66 22.15
CA ILE A 300 -16.10 -12.80 22.96
C ILE A 300 -15.29 -11.61 23.50
N GLY A 301 -14.09 -11.85 24.04
CA GLY A 301 -13.21 -10.78 24.54
C GLY A 301 -12.83 -9.77 23.45
N VAL A 302 -12.48 -10.23 22.25
CA VAL A 302 -12.16 -9.35 21.11
C VAL A 302 -13.38 -8.52 20.71
N LEU A 303 -14.52 -9.16 20.49
CA LEU A 303 -15.74 -8.47 20.05
C LEU A 303 -16.29 -7.50 21.12
N ALA A 304 -16.31 -7.90 22.39
CA ALA A 304 -16.75 -7.05 23.50
C ALA A 304 -15.88 -5.79 23.65
N SER A 305 -14.56 -5.91 23.43
CA SER A 305 -13.64 -4.77 23.49
C SER A 305 -13.87 -3.71 22.41
N GLN A 306 -14.54 -4.09 21.31
CA GLN A 306 -14.78 -3.23 20.14
C GLN A 306 -16.24 -2.77 19.99
N PHE A 307 -17.17 -3.37 20.74
CA PHE A 307 -18.61 -3.14 20.60
C PHE A 307 -19.04 -1.68 20.70
N ARG A 308 -18.37 -0.86 21.52
CA ARG A 308 -18.68 0.57 21.67
C ARG A 308 -17.91 1.50 20.71
N LYS A 309 -17.01 0.95 19.89
CA LYS A 309 -16.06 1.75 19.11
C LYS A 309 -16.43 1.89 17.64
N SER A 310 -17.17 0.93 17.06
CA SER A 310 -17.53 0.96 15.64
C SER A 310 -18.85 0.26 15.36
N ALA A 311 -19.58 0.73 14.34
CA ALA A 311 -20.85 0.13 13.92
C ALA A 311 -20.62 -1.27 13.31
N GLU A 312 -19.50 -1.44 12.59
CA GLU A 312 -19.06 -2.72 12.04
C GLU A 312 -18.80 -3.78 13.12
N ALA A 313 -18.25 -3.40 14.29
CA ALA A 313 -18.13 -4.33 15.42
C ALA A 313 -19.50 -4.80 15.95
N THR A 314 -20.47 -3.89 16.04
CA THR A 314 -21.84 -4.21 16.46
C THR A 314 -22.51 -5.20 15.51
N LEU A 315 -22.39 -4.98 14.19
CA LEU A 315 -22.96 -5.88 13.18
C LEU A 315 -22.40 -7.30 13.30
N VAL A 316 -21.08 -7.42 13.42
CA VAL A 316 -20.42 -8.72 13.52
C VAL A 316 -20.73 -9.42 14.84
N LEU A 317 -20.80 -8.68 15.95
CA LEU A 317 -21.21 -9.26 17.23
C LEU A 317 -22.66 -9.77 17.19
N LEU A 318 -23.60 -9.03 16.59
CA LEU A 318 -24.99 -9.49 16.47
C LEU A 318 -25.10 -10.77 15.66
N GLY A 319 -24.36 -10.86 14.55
CA GLY A 319 -24.29 -12.10 13.76
C GLY A 319 -23.66 -13.25 14.55
N ALA A 320 -22.59 -13.00 15.30
CA ALA A 320 -21.93 -14.01 16.12
C ALA A 320 -22.84 -14.52 17.25
N LEU A 321 -23.60 -13.61 17.89
CA LEU A 321 -24.59 -13.94 18.91
C LEU A 321 -25.70 -14.81 18.32
N PHE A 322 -26.22 -14.43 17.14
CA PHE A 322 -27.25 -15.22 16.46
C PHE A 322 -26.74 -16.62 16.08
N ALA A 323 -25.50 -16.72 15.59
CA ALA A 323 -24.84 -18.01 15.33
C ALA A 323 -24.68 -18.85 16.60
N ALA A 324 -24.27 -18.24 17.72
CA ALA A 324 -24.12 -18.92 18.99
C ALA A 324 -25.45 -19.44 19.53
N VAL A 325 -26.53 -18.66 19.45
CA VAL A 325 -27.88 -19.09 19.86
C VAL A 325 -28.31 -20.30 19.07
N LEU A 326 -28.16 -20.29 17.73
CA LEU A 326 -28.55 -21.44 16.90
C LEU A 326 -27.64 -22.66 17.10
N GLY A 327 -26.36 -22.45 17.42
CA GLY A 327 -25.47 -23.55 17.82
C GLY A 327 -25.89 -24.19 19.15
N LEU A 328 -26.29 -23.38 20.14
CA LEU A 328 -26.82 -23.88 21.41
C LEU A 328 -28.16 -24.60 21.23
N THR A 329 -29.01 -24.17 20.31
CA THR A 329 -30.25 -24.89 20.01
C THR A 329 -29.98 -26.26 19.37
N ASP A 330 -28.98 -26.38 18.50
CA ASP A 330 -28.61 -27.69 17.92
C ASP A 330 -28.17 -28.65 19.04
N ILE A 331 -27.30 -28.20 19.94
CA ILE A 331 -26.84 -29.00 21.10
C ILE A 331 -28.02 -29.39 22.00
N ALA A 332 -28.94 -28.46 22.27
CA ALA A 332 -30.10 -28.72 23.11
C ALA A 332 -31.06 -29.73 22.47
N ILE A 333 -31.31 -29.64 21.16
CA ILE A 333 -32.17 -30.58 20.44
C ILE A 333 -31.53 -31.96 20.39
N ASP A 334 -30.23 -32.05 20.12
CA ASP A 334 -29.51 -33.33 20.12
C ASP A 334 -29.56 -33.99 21.50
N LEU A 335 -29.33 -33.23 22.58
CA LEU A 335 -29.39 -33.73 23.95
C LEU A 335 -30.81 -34.18 24.38
N LEU A 336 -31.85 -33.47 23.95
CA LEU A 336 -33.24 -33.73 24.36
C LEU A 336 -33.93 -34.81 23.51
N THR A 337 -33.58 -34.90 22.22
CA THR A 337 -34.32 -35.72 21.25
C THR A 337 -33.47 -36.79 20.57
N GLY A 338 -32.14 -36.72 20.70
CA GLY A 338 -31.20 -37.56 19.96
C GLY A 338 -31.18 -37.31 18.44
N LYS A 339 -31.87 -36.25 17.98
CA LYS A 339 -31.93 -35.87 16.57
C LYS A 339 -30.94 -34.76 16.26
N ASN A 340 -30.26 -34.91 15.13
CA ASN A 340 -29.39 -33.88 14.60
C ASN A 340 -30.19 -32.94 13.70
N GLU A 341 -30.64 -31.82 14.26
CA GLU A 341 -31.11 -30.67 13.50
C GLU A 341 -29.94 -29.72 13.23
N PHE A 342 -29.84 -29.17 12.02
CA PHE A 342 -28.70 -28.34 11.61
C PHE A 342 -29.07 -26.85 11.57
N PHE A 343 -29.58 -26.26 12.66
CA PHE A 343 -29.95 -24.85 12.68
C PHE A 343 -28.73 -23.91 12.70
N SER A 344 -27.61 -24.33 13.27
CA SER A 344 -26.35 -23.56 13.32
C SER A 344 -25.88 -23.07 11.96
N GLN A 345 -26.17 -23.78 10.86
CA GLN A 345 -25.80 -23.34 9.50
C GLN A 345 -26.46 -22.01 9.10
N TYR A 346 -27.71 -21.78 9.53
CA TYR A 346 -28.40 -20.51 9.28
C TYR A 346 -27.79 -19.39 10.12
N GLY A 347 -27.39 -19.71 11.35
CA GLY A 347 -26.68 -18.80 12.23
C GLY A 347 -25.34 -18.36 11.66
N LEU A 348 -24.55 -19.32 11.17
CA LEU A 348 -23.28 -19.07 10.50
C LEU A 348 -23.46 -18.25 9.21
N LEU A 349 -24.51 -18.51 8.44
CA LEU A 349 -24.82 -17.73 7.25
C LEU A 349 -25.09 -16.26 7.61
N VAL A 350 -25.91 -16.00 8.63
CA VAL A 350 -26.18 -14.64 9.14
C VAL A 350 -24.90 -13.98 9.64
N PHE A 351 -24.03 -14.72 10.34
CA PHE A 351 -22.73 -14.23 10.77
C PHE A 351 -21.81 -13.85 9.61
N LEU A 352 -21.74 -14.67 8.55
CA LEU A 352 -20.96 -14.31 7.37
C LEU A 352 -21.53 -13.06 6.69
N PHE A 353 -22.85 -12.96 6.51
CA PHE A 353 -23.48 -11.76 5.96
C PHE A 353 -23.22 -10.51 6.80
N SER A 354 -23.28 -10.62 8.12
CA SER A 354 -22.95 -9.49 9.00
C SER A 354 -21.47 -9.12 8.90
N GLY A 355 -20.58 -10.10 8.70
CA GLY A 355 -19.17 -9.90 8.37
C GLY A 355 -18.97 -9.14 7.06
N ILE A 356 -19.67 -9.54 5.99
CA ILE A 356 -19.64 -8.84 4.69
C ILE A 356 -20.10 -7.39 4.83
N MET A 357 -21.19 -7.16 5.55
CA MET A 357 -21.68 -5.80 5.84
C MET A 357 -20.66 -5.01 6.67
N GLY A 358 -20.06 -5.63 7.69
CA GLY A 358 -19.01 -5.02 8.50
C GLY A 358 -17.82 -4.54 7.68
N ILE A 359 -17.27 -5.42 6.83
CA ILE A 359 -16.19 -5.08 5.88
C ILE A 359 -16.64 -3.94 4.94
N SER A 360 -17.88 -3.98 4.45
CA SER A 360 -18.40 -2.96 3.54
C SER A 360 -18.50 -1.58 4.19
N VAL A 361 -18.95 -1.51 5.44
CA VAL A 361 -19.01 -0.25 6.21
C VAL A 361 -17.60 0.28 6.50
N GLN A 362 -16.67 -0.59 6.90
CA GLN A 362 -15.27 -0.23 7.11
C GLN A 362 -14.63 0.35 5.84
N ASN A 363 -14.84 -0.30 4.69
CA ASN A 363 -14.35 0.16 3.39
C ASN A 363 -14.96 1.50 2.97
N ALA A 364 -16.26 1.71 3.22
CA ALA A 364 -16.92 2.98 2.93
C ALA A 364 -16.33 4.13 3.78
N ARG A 365 -16.08 3.88 5.07
CA ARG A 365 -15.43 4.85 5.97
C ARG A 365 -14.02 5.18 5.52
N ALA A 366 -13.19 4.17 5.28
CA ALA A 366 -11.81 4.37 4.82
C ALA A 366 -11.74 5.19 3.51
N ARG A 367 -12.64 4.91 2.55
CA ARG A 367 -12.75 5.71 1.32
C ARG A 367 -13.16 7.15 1.59
N SER A 368 -14.09 7.37 2.51
CA SER A 368 -14.53 8.73 2.87
C SER A 368 -13.44 9.53 3.58
N ASP A 369 -12.66 8.89 4.46
CA ASP A 369 -11.55 9.54 5.17
C ASP A 369 -10.39 9.86 4.21
N LEU A 370 -10.04 8.94 3.31
CA LEU A 370 -9.07 9.19 2.24
C LEU A 370 -9.48 10.37 1.36
N LYS A 371 -10.76 10.44 0.96
CA LYS A 371 -11.26 11.55 0.17
C LYS A 371 -11.12 12.89 0.92
N ARG A 372 -11.54 12.95 2.18
CA ARG A 372 -11.41 14.16 3.02
C ARG A 372 -9.96 14.60 3.19
N LEU A 373 -9.04 13.64 3.37
CA LEU A 373 -7.62 13.94 3.48
C LEU A 373 -7.06 14.48 2.17
N ASN A 374 -7.43 13.88 1.03
CA ASN A 374 -7.02 14.37 -0.28
C ASN A 374 -7.53 15.79 -0.55
N ASP A 375 -8.82 16.05 -0.32
CA ASP A 375 -9.43 17.38 -0.50
C ASP A 375 -8.75 18.44 0.41
N SER A 376 -8.39 18.06 1.63
CA SER A 376 -7.67 18.92 2.58
C SER A 376 -6.24 19.21 2.13
N LEU A 377 -5.53 18.20 1.60
CA LEU A 377 -4.18 18.34 1.07
C LEU A 377 -4.16 19.24 -0.16
N GLU A 378 -5.09 19.05 -1.11
CA GLU A 378 -5.21 19.91 -2.29
C GLU A 378 -5.42 21.37 -1.89
N THR A 379 -6.32 21.62 -0.93
CA THR A 379 -6.58 22.97 -0.41
C THR A 379 -5.33 23.58 0.24
N LEU A 380 -4.59 22.81 1.03
CA LEU A 380 -3.37 23.26 1.69
C LEU A 380 -2.27 23.57 0.68
N VAL A 381 -2.07 22.70 -0.31
CA VAL A 381 -1.08 22.89 -1.38
C VAL A 381 -1.40 24.15 -2.18
N GLN A 382 -2.67 24.36 -2.54
CA GLN A 382 -3.10 25.55 -3.26
C GLN A 382 -2.84 26.83 -2.43
N SER A 383 -3.21 26.83 -1.14
CA SER A 383 -2.96 27.96 -0.24
C SER A 383 -1.47 28.28 -0.10
N ARG A 384 -0.63 27.25 0.08
CA ARG A 384 0.83 27.43 0.19
C ARG A 384 1.46 27.94 -1.11
N THR A 385 0.98 27.47 -2.25
CA THR A 385 1.48 27.91 -3.56
C THR A 385 1.15 29.39 -3.79
N GLN A 386 -0.09 29.80 -3.50
CA GLN A 386 -0.49 31.21 -3.60
C GLN A 386 0.29 32.13 -2.67
N GLU A 387 0.54 31.71 -1.43
CA GLU A 387 1.36 32.49 -0.49
C GLU A 387 2.80 32.62 -1.01
N LEU A 388 3.39 31.55 -1.51
CA LEU A 388 4.75 31.58 -2.07
C LEU A 388 4.85 32.51 -3.29
N GLU A 389 3.88 32.45 -4.21
CA GLU A 389 3.83 33.34 -5.37
C GLU A 389 3.72 34.82 -4.95
N ARG A 390 2.91 35.11 -3.93
CA ARG A 390 2.78 36.46 -3.38
C ARG A 390 4.09 36.96 -2.78
N GLN A 391 4.74 36.15 -1.95
CA GLN A 391 6.03 36.49 -1.33
C GLN A 391 7.12 36.69 -2.39
N TYR A 392 7.17 35.80 -3.39
CA TYR A 392 8.11 35.93 -4.51
C TYR A 392 7.90 37.23 -5.27
N LYS A 393 6.63 37.61 -5.55
CA LYS A 393 6.31 38.86 -6.23
C LYS A 393 6.77 40.09 -5.42
N ILE A 394 6.47 40.12 -4.12
CA ILE A 394 6.88 41.23 -3.23
C ILE A 394 8.40 41.37 -3.23
N LEU A 395 9.12 40.27 -2.99
CA LEU A 395 10.58 40.27 -2.98
C LEU A 395 11.16 40.75 -4.33
N ASN A 396 10.57 40.29 -5.44
CA ASN A 396 11.00 40.67 -6.78
C ASN A 396 10.77 42.16 -7.09
N GLU A 397 9.70 42.77 -6.55
CA GLU A 397 9.44 44.21 -6.59
C GLU A 397 10.45 44.99 -5.74
N GLU A 398 10.77 44.53 -4.53
CA GLU A 398 11.79 45.14 -3.67
C GLU A 398 13.18 45.15 -4.34
N PHE A 399 13.56 44.04 -5.00
CA PHE A 399 14.80 44.00 -5.79
C PHE A 399 14.83 45.01 -6.94
N LEU A 400 13.70 45.27 -7.61
CA LEU A 400 13.64 46.29 -8.67
C LEU A 400 13.88 47.69 -8.11
N VAL A 401 13.27 47.99 -6.96
CA VAL A 401 13.43 49.27 -6.28
C VAL A 401 14.89 49.46 -5.84
N ALA A 402 15.49 48.43 -5.22
CA ALA A 402 16.89 48.47 -4.81
C ALA A 402 17.85 48.67 -6.00
N GLY A 403 17.61 47.98 -7.12
CA GLY A 403 18.35 48.14 -8.37
C GLY A 403 18.28 49.54 -8.97
N GLY A 404 17.07 50.11 -9.00
CA GLY A 404 16.86 51.49 -9.43
C GLY A 404 17.58 52.51 -8.54
N LEU A 405 17.75 52.24 -7.25
CA LEU A 405 18.50 53.11 -6.35
C LEU A 405 20.02 52.98 -6.59
N GLN A 406 20.54 51.75 -6.66
CA GLN A 406 21.97 51.50 -6.86
C GLN A 406 22.48 52.07 -8.19
N SER A 407 21.73 51.88 -9.29
CA SER A 407 22.10 52.41 -10.60
C SER A 407 22.20 53.93 -10.63
N ARG A 408 21.46 54.66 -9.79
CA ARG A 408 21.61 56.12 -9.63
C ARG A 408 22.82 56.52 -8.77
N LEU A 409 23.35 55.59 -7.97
CA LEU A 409 24.55 55.82 -7.19
C LEU A 409 25.81 55.62 -8.04
N ILE A 410 25.80 54.80 -9.08
CA ILE A 410 26.97 54.63 -9.95
C ILE A 410 26.97 55.75 -11.01
N PRO A 411 27.97 56.64 -11.05
CA PRO A 411 27.99 57.75 -12.00
C PRO A 411 28.18 57.24 -13.42
N GLY A 412 27.36 57.67 -14.38
CA GLY A 412 27.67 57.46 -15.79
C GLY A 412 28.76 58.44 -16.23
N LEU A 413 29.96 57.95 -16.52
CA LEU A 413 31.01 58.78 -17.13
C LEU A 413 30.77 58.86 -18.63
N ASP A 414 30.60 60.08 -19.11
CA ASP A 414 30.59 60.39 -20.54
C ASP A 414 30.93 61.87 -20.73
N GLY A 415 32.13 62.14 -21.22
CA GLY A 415 32.57 63.51 -21.49
C GLY A 415 34.07 63.72 -21.32
N GLN A 416 34.45 64.98 -21.12
CA GLN A 416 35.83 65.41 -20.93
C GLN A 416 36.08 65.89 -19.50
N ILE A 417 37.13 65.39 -18.85
CA ILE A 417 37.47 65.70 -17.45
C ILE A 417 39.00 65.86 -17.36
N GLY A 418 39.50 67.01 -16.89
CA GLY A 418 40.95 67.20 -16.65
C GLY A 418 41.89 66.95 -17.85
N GLY A 419 41.42 67.13 -19.09
CA GLY A 419 42.19 66.81 -20.31
C GLY A 419 42.08 65.36 -20.78
N LEU A 420 41.14 64.60 -20.24
CA LEU A 420 40.85 63.20 -20.60
C LEU A 420 39.47 63.08 -21.23
N SER A 421 39.30 62.24 -22.25
CA SER A 421 37.98 61.82 -22.75
C SER A 421 37.60 60.49 -22.12
N VAL A 422 36.44 60.41 -21.46
CA VAL A 422 36.03 59.19 -20.73
C VAL A 422 34.64 58.75 -21.13
N ASN A 423 34.45 57.44 -21.25
CA ASN A 423 33.13 56.81 -21.28
C ASN A 423 33.15 55.52 -20.45
N SER A 424 32.06 55.23 -19.74
CA SER A 424 31.89 54.03 -18.91
C SER A 424 30.64 53.23 -19.24
N VAL A 425 30.68 51.92 -18.99
CA VAL A 425 29.55 51.00 -19.05
C VAL A 425 29.46 50.21 -17.75
N TYR A 426 28.25 50.08 -17.23
CA TYR A 426 27.90 49.23 -16.09
C TYR A 426 26.66 48.41 -16.45
N VAL A 427 26.77 47.10 -16.42
CA VAL A 427 25.68 46.15 -16.69
C VAL A 427 25.65 45.12 -15.57
N PRO A 428 24.70 45.22 -14.62
CA PRO A 428 24.60 44.23 -13.56
C PRO A 428 24.09 42.89 -14.10
N MET A 429 24.52 41.79 -13.48
CA MET A 429 24.08 40.41 -13.74
C MET A 429 22.57 40.26 -13.51
N GLU A 430 22.09 40.78 -12.39
CA GLU A 430 20.68 40.79 -12.00
C GLU A 430 20.13 42.22 -11.98
N LYS A 431 19.35 42.57 -10.96
CA LYS A 431 18.79 43.92 -10.76
C LYS A 431 19.76 44.84 -10.02
N ILE A 432 20.76 44.27 -9.36
CA ILE A 432 21.75 44.89 -8.49
C ILE A 432 23.06 44.13 -8.65
N GLY A 433 24.20 44.81 -8.48
CA GLY A 433 25.53 44.25 -8.69
C GLY A 433 26.55 44.61 -7.59
N GLY A 434 27.67 43.92 -7.55
CA GLY A 434 28.82 44.18 -6.68
C GLY A 434 29.82 45.19 -7.27
N ASP A 435 29.83 45.37 -8.58
CA ASP A 435 30.75 46.31 -9.23
C ASP A 435 30.46 47.78 -8.88
N TYR A 436 31.54 48.54 -8.71
CA TYR A 436 31.49 49.97 -8.44
C TYR A 436 32.65 50.69 -9.12
N PHE A 437 32.36 51.80 -9.78
CA PHE A 437 33.39 52.70 -10.29
C PHE A 437 33.01 54.15 -10.04
N ASP A 438 34.01 55.03 -9.92
CA ASP A 438 33.83 56.45 -9.69
C ASP A 438 35.15 57.21 -9.93
N PHE A 439 35.12 58.53 -9.80
CA PHE A 439 36.28 59.38 -10.00
C PHE A 439 36.30 60.59 -9.06
N HIS A 440 37.48 61.18 -8.89
CA HIS A 440 37.67 62.45 -8.23
C HIS A 440 38.59 63.36 -9.06
N ASP A 441 38.11 64.56 -9.37
CA ASP A 441 38.88 65.60 -10.07
C ASP A 441 39.50 66.56 -9.04
N TYR A 442 40.83 66.56 -8.94
CA TYR A 442 41.58 67.46 -8.05
C TYR A 442 41.76 68.86 -8.67
N GLY A 443 41.34 69.03 -9.93
CA GLY A 443 41.63 70.19 -10.75
C GLY A 443 43.01 70.09 -11.40
N ASP A 444 43.33 71.09 -12.22
CA ASP A 444 44.67 71.23 -12.80
C ASP A 444 45.17 70.02 -13.61
N GLY A 445 44.26 69.22 -14.17
CA GLY A 445 44.61 68.05 -14.97
C GLY A 445 44.92 66.79 -14.17
N GLN A 446 44.61 66.79 -12.87
CA GLN A 446 44.75 65.63 -11.98
C GLN A 446 43.40 64.97 -11.72
N VAL A 447 43.20 63.76 -12.27
CA VAL A 447 41.95 63.00 -12.13
C VAL A 447 42.24 61.59 -11.65
N GLN A 448 41.61 61.18 -10.55
CA GLN A 448 41.77 59.83 -9.99
C GLN A 448 40.51 59.01 -10.24
N PHE A 449 40.67 57.83 -10.83
CA PHE A 449 39.61 56.85 -11.05
C PHE A 449 39.75 55.70 -10.07
N LEU A 450 38.62 55.10 -9.71
CA LEU A 450 38.51 53.87 -8.95
C LEU A 450 37.58 52.92 -9.70
N LEU A 451 38.00 51.66 -9.83
CA LEU A 451 37.14 50.54 -10.22
C LEU A 451 37.28 49.45 -9.16
N CYS A 452 36.15 48.91 -8.72
CA CYS A 452 36.04 47.87 -7.72
C CYS A 452 35.06 46.81 -8.18
N ASP A 453 35.33 45.58 -7.81
CA ASP A 453 34.39 44.45 -7.89
C ASP A 453 34.33 43.80 -6.49
N VAL A 454 33.12 43.60 -6.00
CA VAL A 454 32.85 42.98 -4.69
C VAL A 454 32.48 41.53 -4.91
N ALA A 455 33.29 40.62 -4.37
CA ALA A 455 33.03 39.19 -4.48
C ALA A 455 31.63 38.79 -3.96
N GLY A 456 30.89 38.09 -4.82
CA GLY A 456 29.52 37.67 -4.59
C GLY A 456 28.51 38.54 -5.35
N HIS A 457 27.24 38.15 -5.35
CA HIS A 457 26.18 38.84 -6.09
C HIS A 457 24.99 39.20 -5.19
N GLY A 458 24.06 40.01 -5.71
CA GLY A 458 22.83 40.38 -5.01
C GLY A 458 22.98 41.50 -3.98
N ILE A 459 22.08 41.55 -2.98
CA ILE A 459 21.94 42.70 -2.06
C ILE A 459 23.21 42.96 -1.24
N SER A 460 23.87 41.90 -0.76
CA SER A 460 25.05 42.07 0.08
C SER A 460 26.19 42.76 -0.68
N ALA A 461 26.45 42.35 -1.92
CA ALA A 461 27.50 42.93 -2.75
C ALA A 461 27.16 44.40 -3.10
N ALA A 462 25.90 44.66 -3.45
CA ALA A 462 25.41 46.01 -3.75
C ALA A 462 25.49 47.00 -2.57
N LEU A 463 25.25 46.53 -1.35
CA LEU A 463 25.42 47.34 -0.14
C LEU A 463 26.90 47.66 0.12
N ILE A 464 27.80 46.70 -0.09
CA ILE A 464 29.25 46.92 0.03
C ILE A 464 29.73 47.91 -1.03
N ALA A 465 29.27 47.79 -2.29
CA ALA A 465 29.52 48.76 -3.35
C ALA A 465 29.06 50.18 -2.98
N SER A 466 27.89 50.30 -2.34
CA SER A 466 27.37 51.59 -1.85
C SER A 466 28.24 52.17 -0.72
N MET A 467 28.79 51.33 0.17
CA MET A 467 29.71 51.76 1.22
C MET A 467 31.09 52.12 0.69
N LEU A 468 31.56 51.42 -0.34
CA LEU A 468 32.77 51.78 -1.10
C LEU A 468 32.61 53.17 -1.69
N LYS A 469 31.45 53.49 -2.26
CA LYS A 469 31.17 54.83 -2.78
C LYS A 469 31.36 55.92 -1.74
N ILE A 470 30.69 55.77 -0.61
CA ILE A 470 30.77 56.77 0.47
C ILE A 470 32.21 56.90 0.97
N SER A 471 32.93 55.77 1.08
CA SER A 471 34.32 55.75 1.51
C SER A 471 35.25 56.42 0.50
N PHE A 472 35.06 56.18 -0.80
CA PHE A 472 35.85 56.78 -1.87
C PHE A 472 35.66 58.29 -1.92
N LEU A 473 34.41 58.77 -1.91
CA LEU A 473 34.12 60.21 -1.93
C LEU A 473 34.75 60.97 -0.75
N GLU A 474 34.91 60.32 0.40
CA GLU A 474 35.52 60.93 1.58
C GLU A 474 37.05 60.83 1.61
N LEU A 475 37.61 59.75 1.05
CA LEU A 475 39.05 59.44 1.12
C LEU A 475 39.82 59.98 -0.08
N ALA A 476 39.23 59.99 -1.28
CA ALA A 476 39.91 60.47 -2.48
C ALA A 476 40.50 61.87 -2.28
N PRO A 477 39.76 62.91 -1.81
CA PRO A 477 40.34 64.25 -1.63
C PRO A 477 41.56 64.32 -0.70
N LYS A 478 41.76 63.30 0.16
CA LYS A 478 42.83 63.23 1.16
C LYS A 478 44.03 62.39 0.70
N HIS A 479 43.85 61.53 -0.30
CA HIS A 479 44.81 60.51 -0.71
C HIS A 479 44.99 60.46 -2.24
N PRO A 480 45.76 61.41 -2.82
CA PRO A 480 46.04 61.41 -4.26
C PRO A 480 46.91 60.21 -4.70
N GLU A 481 47.76 59.68 -3.81
CA GLU A 481 48.60 58.51 -4.07
C GLU A 481 47.75 57.22 -4.10
N PRO A 482 47.63 56.49 -5.23
CA PRO A 482 46.67 55.38 -5.36
C PRO A 482 46.86 54.23 -4.37
N ALA A 483 48.10 53.90 -3.99
CA ALA A 483 48.34 52.86 -2.99
C ALA A 483 47.83 53.26 -1.59
N GLU A 484 47.94 54.54 -1.22
CA GLU A 484 47.42 55.05 0.05
C GLU A 484 45.89 55.08 0.05
N LEU A 485 45.27 55.50 -1.06
CA LEU A 485 43.82 55.47 -1.22
C LEU A 485 43.26 54.05 -1.00
N LEU A 486 43.82 53.06 -1.70
CA LEU A 486 43.37 51.67 -1.59
C LEU A 486 43.64 51.08 -0.19
N ALA A 487 44.76 51.45 0.47
CA ALA A 487 45.03 51.03 1.86
C ALA A 487 44.05 51.65 2.88
N SER A 488 43.68 52.92 2.67
CA SER A 488 42.66 53.61 3.47
C SER A 488 41.27 53.02 3.23
N LEU A 489 40.92 52.68 1.98
CA LEU A 489 39.69 51.95 1.64
C LEU A 489 39.67 50.58 2.31
N ASN A 490 40.76 49.80 2.24
CA ASN A 490 40.86 48.52 2.94
C ASN A 490 40.57 48.66 4.44
N SER A 491 41.18 49.64 5.10
CA SER A 491 41.00 49.86 6.54
C SER A 491 39.54 50.15 6.91
N ARG A 492 38.78 50.81 6.03
CA ARG A 492 37.34 51.06 6.19
C ARG A 492 36.47 49.87 5.87
N MET A 493 36.85 49.08 4.85
CA MET A 493 36.03 47.99 4.35
C MET A 493 36.22 46.70 5.13
N VAL A 494 37.40 46.43 5.71
CA VAL A 494 37.69 45.19 6.48
C VAL A 494 36.65 44.86 7.56
N PRO A 495 36.13 45.83 8.35
CA PRO A 495 35.06 45.55 9.32
C PRO A 495 33.71 45.18 8.69
N VAL A 496 33.50 45.52 7.42
CA VAL A 496 32.24 45.35 6.69
C VAL A 496 32.24 44.06 5.86
N VAL A 497 33.37 43.74 5.23
CA VAL A 497 33.53 42.59 4.34
C VAL A 497 34.06 41.39 5.13
N GLU A 498 33.22 40.79 5.96
CA GLU A 498 33.64 39.69 6.85
C GLU A 498 33.95 38.39 6.08
N LYS A 499 33.13 38.05 5.07
CA LYS A 499 33.29 36.84 4.22
C LYS A 499 33.47 37.14 2.73
N ASN A 500 33.32 38.41 2.35
CA ASN A 500 33.53 38.89 0.99
C ASN A 500 34.91 39.55 0.89
N PHE A 501 35.40 39.71 -0.32
CA PHE A 501 36.59 40.49 -0.61
C PHE A 501 36.29 41.43 -1.77
N ILE A 502 37.15 42.42 -1.96
CA ILE A 502 36.98 43.44 -2.99
C ILE A 502 38.24 43.44 -3.82
N THR A 503 38.10 43.23 -5.13
CA THR A 503 39.17 43.53 -6.08
C THR A 503 39.05 45.01 -6.47
N ALA A 504 40.16 45.74 -6.54
CA ALA A 504 40.11 47.16 -6.91
C ALA A 504 41.35 47.64 -7.67
N VAL A 505 41.15 48.64 -8.52
CA VAL A 505 42.22 49.42 -9.15
C VAL A 505 41.95 50.91 -8.96
N ALA A 506 42.97 51.64 -8.51
CA ALA A 506 42.94 53.10 -8.43
C ALA A 506 44.02 53.67 -9.35
N ALA A 507 43.68 54.70 -10.11
CA ALA A 507 44.60 55.34 -11.07
C ALA A 507 44.45 56.87 -11.05
N LEU A 508 45.54 57.57 -10.72
CA LEU A 508 45.67 59.02 -10.82
C LEU A 508 46.36 59.39 -12.14
N PHE A 509 45.63 60.08 -13.00
CA PHE A 509 46.13 60.70 -14.22
C PHE A 509 46.55 62.12 -13.91
N ASP A 510 47.78 62.48 -14.28
CA ASP A 510 48.29 63.85 -14.23
C ASP A 510 48.72 64.28 -15.63
N THR A 511 47.84 65.02 -16.30
CA THR A 511 48.06 65.48 -17.68
C THR A 511 49.09 66.59 -17.77
N LYS A 512 49.43 67.28 -16.66
CA LYS A 512 50.48 68.31 -16.63
C LYS A 512 51.87 67.69 -16.53
N THR A 513 52.05 66.68 -15.68
CA THR A 513 53.33 65.99 -15.54
C THR A 513 53.54 64.92 -16.61
N GLY A 514 52.48 64.53 -17.33
CA GLY A 514 52.55 63.49 -18.35
C GLY A 514 52.75 62.11 -17.73
N GLN A 515 52.12 61.86 -16.59
CA GLN A 515 52.26 60.60 -15.84
C GLN A 515 50.91 60.07 -15.36
N ILE A 516 50.74 58.75 -15.44
CA ILE A 516 49.71 58.02 -14.70
C ILE A 516 50.38 57.26 -13.55
N SER A 517 49.82 57.40 -12.34
CA SER A 517 50.15 56.59 -11.17
C SER A 517 49.00 55.65 -10.88
N TYR A 518 49.23 54.37 -10.61
CA TYR A 518 48.16 53.40 -10.36
C TYR A 518 48.57 52.34 -9.33
N SER A 519 47.57 51.71 -8.71
CA SER A 519 47.74 50.62 -7.76
C SER A 519 46.66 49.57 -7.96
N LEU A 520 47.03 48.31 -7.83
CA LEU A 520 46.16 47.15 -8.02
C LEU A 520 46.00 46.38 -6.71
N ALA A 521 44.76 46.07 -6.36
CA ALA A 521 44.38 45.23 -5.22
C ALA A 521 43.62 44.00 -5.71
N GLY A 522 44.35 43.05 -6.32
CA GLY A 522 43.81 41.80 -6.86
C GLY A 522 42.91 41.92 -8.10
N HIS A 523 42.75 43.13 -8.65
CA HIS A 523 41.91 43.42 -9.82
C HIS A 523 42.63 43.12 -11.15
N PRO A 524 41.89 42.84 -12.23
CA PRO A 524 42.45 42.79 -13.57
C PRO A 524 43.27 44.05 -13.91
N ALA A 525 44.40 43.84 -14.59
CA ALA A 525 45.31 44.93 -14.94
C ALA A 525 44.71 45.81 -16.05
N PRO A 526 44.73 47.15 -15.93
CA PRO A 526 44.29 48.04 -17.00
C PRO A 526 45.12 47.84 -18.27
N ILE A 527 44.51 48.08 -19.43
CA ILE A 527 45.15 47.90 -20.73
C ILE A 527 45.52 49.27 -21.29
N LEU A 528 46.76 49.43 -21.74
CA LEU A 528 47.28 50.59 -22.44
C LEU A 528 47.36 50.32 -23.95
N MET A 529 46.87 51.26 -24.74
CA MET A 529 47.03 51.32 -26.18
C MET A 529 47.67 52.67 -26.55
N ARG A 530 48.76 52.65 -27.30
CA ARG A 530 49.51 53.88 -27.65
C ARG A 530 49.18 54.40 -29.04
N ASP A 531 49.00 53.49 -29.98
CA ASP A 531 48.74 53.83 -31.38
C ASP A 531 47.94 52.70 -32.06
N PRO A 532 47.31 52.95 -33.23
CA PRO A 532 46.45 51.98 -33.91
C PRO A 532 47.18 50.71 -34.38
N LEU A 533 48.51 50.76 -34.51
CA LEU A 533 49.35 49.65 -34.99
C LEU A 533 50.01 48.88 -33.83
N SER A 534 49.99 49.44 -32.62
CA SER A 534 50.52 48.84 -31.41
C SER A 534 49.59 47.74 -30.87
N VAL A 535 50.19 46.67 -30.36
CA VAL A 535 49.44 45.65 -29.63
C VAL A 535 49.04 46.23 -28.28
N PRO A 536 47.75 46.13 -27.86
CA PRO A 536 47.35 46.54 -26.52
C PRO A 536 48.13 45.77 -25.44
N VAL A 537 48.60 46.47 -24.41
CA VAL A 537 49.47 45.88 -23.38
C VAL A 537 48.84 46.06 -21.99
N PHE A 538 48.84 45.00 -21.19
CA PHE A 538 48.48 45.08 -19.78
C PHE A 538 49.51 45.90 -18.99
N LEU A 539 49.04 46.84 -18.18
CA LEU A 539 49.89 47.56 -17.24
C LEU A 539 50.49 46.59 -16.20
N GLU A 540 51.76 46.80 -15.86
CA GLU A 540 52.44 45.98 -14.88
C GLU A 540 51.95 46.28 -13.46
N GLY A 541 51.67 45.23 -12.69
CA GLY A 541 51.44 45.41 -11.27
C GLY A 541 50.67 44.26 -10.64
N ARG A 542 50.67 44.27 -9.32
CA ARG A 542 49.91 43.32 -8.49
C ARG A 542 49.81 43.85 -7.07
N GLY A 543 48.79 43.39 -6.36
CA GLY A 543 48.66 43.63 -4.93
C GLY A 543 47.58 42.73 -4.32
N PRO A 544 47.53 42.63 -2.98
CA PRO A 544 46.52 41.84 -2.28
C PRO A 544 45.12 42.44 -2.47
N ILE A 545 44.10 41.57 -2.54
CA ILE A 545 42.68 41.94 -2.47
C ILE A 545 42.36 42.74 -1.20
N LEU A 546 41.43 43.68 -1.29
CA LEU A 546 40.96 44.42 -0.13
C LEU A 546 39.99 43.55 0.69
N GLY A 547 39.90 43.84 1.98
CA GLY A 547 39.00 43.15 2.90
C GLY A 547 39.60 41.89 3.54
N TRP A 548 40.62 41.29 2.92
CA TRP A 548 41.22 40.04 3.40
C TRP A 548 41.97 40.17 4.73
N ARG A 549 42.70 41.28 4.93
CA ARG A 549 43.45 41.57 6.16
C ARG A 549 43.42 43.05 6.47
N LYS A 550 43.45 43.40 7.76
CA LYS A 550 43.46 44.79 8.23
C LYS A 550 44.65 45.59 7.68
N GLU A 551 45.83 44.99 7.65
CA GLU A 551 47.03 45.60 7.12
C GLU A 551 47.44 44.93 5.81
N ILE A 552 47.46 45.71 4.73
CA ILE A 552 47.92 45.29 3.41
C ILE A 552 49.01 46.24 2.93
N ARG A 553 49.96 45.72 2.15
CA ARG A 553 50.99 46.53 1.47
C ARG A 553 50.67 46.57 0.00
N LEU A 554 50.37 47.77 -0.50
CA LEU A 554 50.12 48.07 -1.90
C LEU A 554 51.25 48.94 -2.43
N GLY A 555 51.58 48.77 -3.72
CA GLY A 555 52.61 49.57 -4.39
C GLY A 555 52.00 50.45 -5.45
N THR A 556 52.53 51.66 -5.60
CA THR A 556 52.20 52.53 -6.74
C THR A 556 53.16 52.26 -7.88
N TRP A 557 52.57 52.01 -9.04
CA TRP A 557 53.24 51.89 -10.33
C TRP A 557 53.03 53.18 -11.11
N ARG A 558 54.00 53.52 -11.95
CA ARG A 558 53.98 54.76 -12.74
C ARG A 558 54.25 54.45 -14.20
N GLN A 559 53.49 55.07 -15.10
CA GLN A 559 53.67 54.94 -16.53
C GLN A 559 53.63 56.34 -17.16
N GLU A 560 54.47 56.57 -18.17
CA GLU A 560 54.44 57.80 -18.98
C GLU A 560 53.13 57.88 -19.75
N LEU A 561 52.47 59.03 -19.67
CA LEU A 561 51.21 59.37 -20.30
C LEU A 561 51.48 60.28 -21.51
N ARG A 562 51.12 59.82 -22.70
CA ARG A 562 51.28 60.55 -23.96
C ARG A 562 49.92 60.94 -24.52
N LYS A 563 49.90 62.07 -25.21
CA LYS A 563 48.73 62.49 -25.99
C LYS A 563 48.36 61.41 -27.01
N GLY A 564 47.09 61.01 -27.02
CA GLY A 564 46.58 59.91 -27.86
C GLY A 564 46.67 58.52 -27.22
N ASP A 565 47.33 58.37 -26.06
CA ASP A 565 47.27 57.11 -25.32
C ASP A 565 45.82 56.85 -24.86
N ARG A 566 45.38 55.59 -24.96
CA ARG A 566 44.11 55.10 -24.42
C ARG A 566 44.36 54.08 -23.33
N PHE A 567 43.65 54.24 -22.22
CA PHE A 567 43.62 53.28 -21.11
C PHE A 567 42.23 52.65 -21.01
N PHE A 568 42.18 51.35 -20.77
CA PHE A 568 40.94 50.60 -20.60
C PHE A 568 40.95 49.85 -19.27
N PHE A 569 39.95 50.12 -18.44
CA PHE A 569 39.74 49.51 -17.13
C PHE A 569 38.51 48.62 -17.21
N TYR A 570 38.57 47.42 -16.63
CA TYR A 570 37.48 46.45 -16.72
C TYR A 570 37.45 45.50 -15.52
N THR A 571 36.27 44.99 -15.23
CA THR A 571 36.05 43.87 -14.30
C THR A 571 36.10 42.54 -15.04
N ASP A 572 36.39 41.48 -14.32
CA ASP A 572 36.51 40.12 -14.86
C ASP A 572 35.23 39.60 -15.50
N GLY A 573 34.06 40.19 -15.21
CA GLY A 573 32.80 39.91 -15.90
C GLY A 573 32.85 40.06 -17.44
N ILE A 574 33.78 40.84 -18.00
CA ILE A 574 34.04 40.80 -19.46
C ILE A 574 34.68 39.48 -19.86
N THR A 575 35.81 39.14 -19.22
CA THR A 575 36.65 38.00 -19.61
C THR A 575 36.03 36.66 -19.25
N GLU A 576 35.25 36.61 -18.18
CA GLU A 576 34.56 35.42 -17.67
C GLU A 576 33.17 35.21 -18.28
N ALA A 577 32.69 36.14 -19.12
CA ALA A 577 31.43 35.97 -19.84
C ALA A 577 31.45 34.66 -20.65
N LEU A 578 30.43 33.80 -20.43
CA LEU A 578 30.35 32.47 -21.01
C LEU A 578 29.38 32.42 -22.20
N ASN A 579 29.77 31.76 -23.28
CA ASN A 579 28.85 31.41 -24.36
C ASN A 579 28.01 30.14 -24.04
N SER A 580 27.11 29.77 -24.95
CA SER A 580 26.27 28.56 -24.81
C SER A 580 27.07 27.25 -24.69
N GLY A 581 28.31 27.22 -25.18
CA GLY A 581 29.26 26.12 -25.03
C GLY A 581 30.07 26.13 -23.73
N ARG A 582 29.83 27.10 -22.83
CA ARG A 582 30.59 27.35 -21.59
C ARG A 582 32.06 27.72 -21.84
N GLU A 583 32.36 28.32 -22.99
CA GLU A 583 33.66 28.93 -23.27
C GLU A 583 33.65 30.39 -22.80
N MET A 584 34.72 30.81 -22.11
CA MET A 584 34.93 32.19 -21.67
C MET A 584 35.26 33.10 -22.86
N PHE A 585 34.82 34.36 -22.78
CA PHE A 585 35.17 35.40 -23.76
C PHE A 585 36.69 35.56 -23.83
N GLY A 586 37.33 35.63 -22.65
CA GLY A 586 38.78 35.60 -22.48
C GLY A 586 39.49 36.90 -22.86
N GLU A 587 40.71 37.06 -22.33
CA GLU A 587 41.55 38.24 -22.56
C GLU A 587 41.94 38.41 -24.03
N GLY A 588 42.19 37.31 -24.77
CA GLY A 588 42.60 37.38 -26.17
C GLY A 588 41.58 38.11 -27.06
N ARG A 589 40.29 37.76 -26.93
CA ARG A 589 39.22 38.42 -27.69
C ARG A 589 39.05 39.88 -27.29
N LEU A 590 39.22 40.20 -26.00
CA LEU A 590 39.17 41.58 -25.51
C LEU A 590 40.29 42.42 -26.13
N LEU A 591 41.52 41.92 -26.15
CA LEU A 591 42.66 42.61 -26.76
C LEU A 591 42.46 42.81 -28.27
N ASP A 592 41.94 41.81 -28.98
CA ASP A 592 41.63 41.92 -30.40
C ASP A 592 40.57 43.00 -30.66
N LEU A 593 39.48 43.04 -29.89
CA LEU A 593 38.45 44.08 -30.00
C LEU A 593 38.99 45.49 -29.73
N LEU A 594 39.82 45.63 -28.70
CA LEU A 594 40.42 46.91 -28.32
C LEU A 594 41.33 47.44 -29.43
N ARG A 595 42.17 46.57 -30.02
CA ARG A 595 43.05 46.89 -31.15
C ARG A 595 42.23 47.33 -32.37
N ASP A 596 41.23 46.55 -32.76
CA ASP A 596 40.46 46.77 -33.99
C ASP A 596 39.53 48.00 -33.89
N SER A 597 39.34 48.54 -32.68
CA SER A 597 38.48 49.68 -32.39
C SER A 597 39.23 50.91 -31.87
N PHE A 598 40.57 50.95 -32.00
CA PHE A 598 41.40 52.05 -31.47
C PHE A 598 40.94 53.44 -31.96
N ASP A 599 40.67 53.60 -33.26
CA ASP A 599 40.29 54.88 -33.87
C ASP A 599 38.88 55.38 -33.50
N ARG A 600 38.11 54.61 -32.73
CA ARG A 600 36.76 54.99 -32.28
C ARG A 600 36.85 55.89 -31.06
N SER A 601 35.85 56.74 -30.82
CA SER A 601 35.72 57.44 -29.54
C SER A 601 35.48 56.44 -28.38
N PRO A 602 35.78 56.80 -27.11
CA PRO A 602 35.55 55.94 -25.95
C PRO A 602 34.13 55.37 -25.88
N ARG A 603 33.13 56.19 -26.20
CA ARG A 603 31.72 55.78 -26.27
C ARG A 603 31.48 54.72 -27.33
N ASN A 604 31.95 54.95 -28.56
CA ASN A 604 31.75 54.01 -29.67
C ASN A 604 32.52 52.70 -29.45
N LEU A 605 33.68 52.75 -28.78
CA LEU A 605 34.43 51.57 -28.36
C LEU A 605 33.61 50.75 -27.36
N ASN A 606 33.13 51.39 -26.29
CA ASN A 606 32.37 50.71 -25.25
C ASN A 606 31.05 50.11 -25.77
N GLU A 607 30.33 50.82 -26.64
CA GLU A 607 29.13 50.29 -27.30
C GLU A 607 29.44 49.05 -28.15
N MET A 608 30.58 49.04 -28.85
CA MET A 608 31.04 47.90 -29.63
C MET A 608 31.35 46.69 -28.73
N ILE A 609 32.09 46.90 -27.63
CA ILE A 609 32.41 45.84 -26.66
C ILE A 609 31.13 45.26 -26.08
N LEU A 610 30.17 46.10 -25.65
CA LEU A 610 28.90 45.63 -25.13
C LEU A 610 28.12 44.79 -26.15
N SER A 611 28.10 45.24 -27.42
CA SER A 611 27.41 44.51 -28.48
C SER A 611 28.05 43.14 -28.74
N SER A 612 29.39 43.06 -28.77
CA SER A 612 30.12 41.81 -28.97
C SER A 612 29.95 40.84 -27.79
N LEU A 613 29.98 41.35 -26.56
CA LEU A 613 29.69 40.55 -25.36
C LEU A 613 28.28 39.95 -25.40
N ARG A 614 27.27 40.73 -25.81
CA ARG A 614 25.89 40.25 -25.95
C ARG A 614 25.71 39.25 -27.08
N GLU A 615 26.44 39.40 -28.18
CA GLU A 615 26.44 38.43 -29.27
C GLU A 615 27.09 37.11 -28.84
N PHE A 616 28.15 37.17 -28.02
CA PHE A 616 28.86 36.00 -27.54
C PHE A 616 28.13 35.23 -26.42
N ALA A 617 27.72 35.94 -25.36
CA ALA A 617 27.16 35.35 -24.14
C ALA A 617 25.61 35.36 -24.09
N GLY A 618 24.97 36.15 -24.96
CA GLY A 618 23.53 36.41 -24.92
C GLY A 618 23.16 37.66 -24.13
N ILE A 619 21.86 37.89 -23.94
CA ILE A 619 21.34 39.15 -23.36
C ILE A 619 21.61 39.26 -21.85
N ARG A 620 21.64 38.14 -21.12
CA ARG A 620 21.92 38.10 -19.68
C ARG A 620 23.35 37.63 -19.46
N LEU A 621 24.16 38.50 -18.88
CA LEU A 621 25.55 38.20 -18.55
C LEU A 621 25.60 37.41 -17.24
N PRO A 622 26.55 36.47 -17.09
CA PRO A 622 26.64 35.59 -15.93
C PRO A 622 27.27 36.26 -14.70
N ASP A 623 27.81 37.47 -14.85
CA ASP A 623 28.35 38.31 -13.78
C ASP A 623 28.12 39.79 -14.09
N ASP A 624 28.42 40.65 -13.13
CA ASP A 624 28.42 42.10 -13.30
C ASP A 624 29.53 42.51 -14.28
N VAL A 625 29.21 43.40 -15.21
CA VAL A 625 30.15 43.85 -16.22
C VAL A 625 30.32 45.35 -16.14
N THR A 626 31.53 45.76 -15.76
CA THR A 626 31.88 47.17 -15.59
C THR A 626 33.20 47.49 -16.24
N TYR A 627 33.22 48.55 -17.04
CA TYR A 627 34.44 48.99 -17.70
C TYR A 627 34.34 50.44 -18.13
N PHE A 628 35.49 51.06 -18.33
CA PHE A 628 35.58 52.39 -18.91
C PHE A 628 36.87 52.59 -19.70
N ALA A 629 36.79 53.46 -20.70
CA ALA A 629 37.92 53.86 -21.54
C ALA A 629 38.27 55.33 -21.26
N VAL A 630 39.56 55.63 -21.19
CA VAL A 630 40.12 56.96 -20.93
C VAL A 630 41.12 57.31 -22.04
N ASP A 631 40.84 58.35 -22.82
CA ASP A 631 41.74 58.90 -23.83
C ASP A 631 42.44 60.15 -23.32
N VAL A 632 43.73 60.27 -23.61
CA VAL A 632 44.51 61.46 -23.29
C VAL A 632 44.44 62.45 -24.46
N ILE A 633 43.81 63.62 -24.25
CA ILE A 633 43.47 64.57 -25.34
C ILE A 633 44.58 65.55 -25.68
#